data_AF-A0A6I1GDW8-F1
#
_entry.id   AF-A0A6I1GDW8-F1
#
_cell.length_a   1.000
_cell.length_b   1.000
_cell.length_c   1.000
_cell.angle_alpha   90.00
_cell.angle_beta   90.00
_cell.angle_gamma   90.00
#
_symmetry.space_group_name_H-M   'P 1'
#
loop_
_entity.id
_entity.type
_entity.pdbx_description
1 polymer ?
#
loop_
_entity_poly.entity_id
_entity_poly.type
_entity_poly.pdbx_seq_one_letter_code
_entity_poly.pdbx_strand_id
1 'polypeptide(L)'
;MRSRFIAGTLGCVTVLAAVGAVVCVVALGWTFTVALESFVISNIVIGVSFGLCGALIAWHRPRSPLGWMYAVGGTLQTLSALALPLAEVLAERGVAEWSIRLSVTVFQWAWPINITMIPISLLLLPDGRLPSRRWRPVAVALAMLTPLFVLGSGLWPERPPGLPSAYLTVSESTYTSMSWLWTASEYWWSLSVVIGVVCLGLRYRRGDEVVRRQLMWLVAAMAVIVVAVIPWSLVAGTPLAVLFTIPLLPAAIAAGVLRHQLLDIRLVVARGLTYALLSGLVLAAYVALVAVLSGVVSALVVALLALPLRSRLQTAVDRLLYGERGDPLEVATRVGRSLSAGLPETLEEIRRTLRLPYVGVVSDGVELAAGGELTGPSAELPLAEGTLVVGLRSGESRLDPADRRVLVLLSGPLSTAVHATTLLEQLRVSRERLVVAREEERRRLRRELHDGLGPLLTGVALSADTAANLAGPAANPALTARLSAVRSDTRSAIQEVRRIVDNLGSPALDELGLVEALRIRADQLKRRSDGAALRAAVEADPLPPLPPAVEQAAYRIATEALTNVIRHSRASSVLVRLHADDTGLHCEILDDGVGTSVWRPGVGIAGMRERVAQLGGSCAVGPSARGGEVRVCLPMALV
;
A
#
# COMPACT_ATOMS: atom_id res chain seq x y z
N MET A 1 7.09 -43.84 -20.55
CA MET A 1 6.33 -44.24 -21.75
C MET A 1 5.13 -45.12 -21.41
N ARG A 2 5.32 -46.26 -20.71
CA ARG A 2 4.23 -47.20 -20.36
C ARG A 2 3.04 -46.56 -19.61
N SER A 3 3.29 -45.72 -18.60
CA SER A 3 2.20 -45.07 -17.84
C SER A 3 1.36 -44.10 -18.67
N ARG A 4 1.98 -43.34 -19.59
CA ARG A 4 1.24 -42.45 -20.51
C ARG A 4 0.39 -43.25 -21.47
N PHE A 5 0.93 -44.34 -22.02
CA PHE A 5 0.17 -45.23 -22.89
C PHE A 5 -1.08 -45.77 -22.18
N ILE A 6 -0.94 -46.33 -20.97
CA ILE A 6 -2.08 -46.85 -20.18
C ILE A 6 -3.11 -45.75 -19.90
N ALA A 7 -2.66 -44.55 -19.50
CA ALA A 7 -3.56 -43.42 -19.27
C ALA A 7 -4.33 -43.02 -20.54
N GLY A 8 -3.63 -42.97 -21.69
CA GLY A 8 -4.25 -42.72 -23.00
C GLY A 8 -5.25 -43.81 -23.40
N THR A 9 -4.93 -45.08 -23.15
CA THR A 9 -5.83 -46.21 -23.41
C THR A 9 -7.10 -46.11 -22.56
N LEU A 10 -6.99 -45.83 -21.26
CA LEU A 10 -8.18 -45.64 -20.40
C LEU A 10 -9.05 -44.47 -20.88
N GLY A 11 -8.44 -43.35 -21.28
CA GLY A 11 -9.16 -42.24 -21.89
C GLY A 11 -9.88 -42.63 -23.19
N CYS A 12 -9.22 -43.40 -24.07
CA CYS A 12 -9.84 -43.89 -25.30
C CYS A 12 -10.99 -44.86 -25.02
N VAL A 13 -10.83 -45.80 -24.09
CA VAL A 13 -11.89 -46.74 -23.68
C VAL A 13 -13.10 -45.98 -23.12
N THR A 14 -12.87 -44.95 -22.29
CA THR A 14 -13.94 -44.09 -21.76
C THR A 14 -14.76 -43.45 -22.90
N VAL A 15 -14.08 -42.88 -23.90
CA VAL A 15 -14.76 -42.23 -25.05
C VAL A 15 -15.47 -43.27 -25.92
N LEU A 16 -14.84 -44.41 -26.21
CA LEU A 16 -15.45 -45.47 -27.00
C LEU A 16 -16.68 -46.07 -26.31
N ALA A 17 -16.64 -46.27 -25.00
CA ALA A 17 -17.80 -46.72 -24.23
C ALA A 17 -18.95 -45.70 -24.28
N ALA A 18 -18.66 -44.41 -24.14
CA ALA A 18 -19.67 -43.35 -24.26
C ALA A 18 -20.27 -43.28 -25.67
N VAL A 19 -19.45 -43.35 -26.73
CA VAL A 19 -19.94 -43.40 -28.12
C VAL A 19 -20.78 -44.65 -28.35
N GLY A 20 -20.33 -45.81 -27.86
CA GLY A 20 -21.09 -47.06 -27.94
C GLY A 20 -22.46 -46.96 -27.26
N ALA A 21 -22.53 -46.31 -26.09
CA ALA A 21 -23.78 -46.07 -25.39
C ALA A 21 -24.74 -45.24 -26.24
N VAL A 22 -24.27 -44.13 -26.83
CA VAL A 22 -25.06 -43.28 -27.74
C VAL A 22 -25.53 -44.06 -28.96
N VAL A 23 -24.67 -44.88 -29.57
CA VAL A 23 -25.03 -45.72 -30.72
C VAL A 23 -26.13 -46.72 -30.36
N CYS A 24 -26.05 -47.37 -29.19
CA CYS A 24 -27.07 -48.30 -28.75
C CYS A 24 -28.40 -47.58 -28.48
N VAL A 25 -28.38 -46.42 -27.81
CA VAL A 25 -29.56 -45.59 -27.55
C VAL A 25 -30.24 -45.16 -28.86
N VAL A 26 -29.46 -44.73 -29.86
CA VAL A 26 -29.99 -44.35 -31.17
C VAL A 26 -30.55 -45.56 -31.92
N ALA A 27 -29.87 -46.71 -31.86
CA ALA A 27 -30.31 -47.94 -32.52
C ALA A 27 -31.64 -48.46 -31.95
N LEU A 28 -31.86 -48.31 -30.64
CA LEU A 28 -33.11 -48.67 -29.94
C LEU A 28 -34.21 -47.62 -30.13
N GLY A 29 -33.94 -46.48 -30.77
CA GLY A 29 -34.91 -45.40 -30.93
C GLY A 29 -35.32 -44.75 -29.61
N TRP A 30 -34.50 -44.84 -28.57
CA TRP A 30 -34.79 -44.24 -27.26
C TRP A 30 -34.92 -42.73 -27.37
N THR A 31 -35.95 -42.17 -26.73
CA THR A 31 -36.08 -40.73 -26.56
C THR A 31 -35.07 -40.21 -25.53
N PHE A 32 -34.78 -38.91 -25.57
CA PHE A 32 -33.90 -38.27 -24.58
C PHE A 32 -34.40 -38.50 -23.14
N THR A 33 -35.71 -38.47 -22.91
CA THR A 33 -36.33 -38.72 -21.60
C THR A 33 -36.03 -40.12 -21.10
N VAL A 34 -36.22 -41.16 -21.93
CA VAL A 34 -35.92 -42.55 -21.57
C VAL A 34 -34.44 -42.74 -21.24
N ALA A 35 -33.55 -42.16 -22.06
CA ALA A 35 -32.12 -42.22 -21.84
C ALA A 35 -31.67 -41.46 -20.58
N LEU A 36 -32.40 -40.41 -20.19
CA LEU A 36 -32.16 -39.65 -18.96
C LEU A 36 -32.63 -40.42 -17.73
N GLU A 37 -33.87 -40.91 -17.73
CA GLU A 37 -34.48 -41.67 -16.63
C GLU A 37 -33.80 -43.03 -16.40
N SER A 38 -33.26 -43.63 -17.44
CA SER A 38 -32.44 -44.85 -17.36
C SER A 38 -30.99 -44.60 -16.93
N PHE A 39 -30.66 -43.38 -16.50
CA PHE A 39 -29.33 -42.94 -16.05
C PHE A 39 -28.19 -43.04 -17.08
N VAL A 40 -28.47 -43.35 -18.35
CA VAL A 40 -27.45 -43.47 -19.40
C VAL A 40 -26.77 -42.12 -19.64
N ILE A 41 -27.56 -41.05 -19.77
CA ILE A 41 -27.02 -39.70 -20.01
C ILE A 41 -26.17 -39.23 -18.82
N SER A 42 -26.66 -39.41 -17.59
CA SER A 42 -25.89 -39.03 -16.39
C SER A 42 -24.58 -39.83 -16.27
N ASN A 43 -24.61 -41.14 -16.55
CA ASN A 43 -23.41 -41.97 -16.49
C ASN A 43 -22.41 -41.64 -17.61
N ILE A 44 -22.86 -41.27 -18.81
CA ILE A 44 -21.97 -40.75 -19.87
C ILE A 44 -21.29 -39.47 -19.37
N VAL A 45 -22.07 -38.48 -18.93
CA VAL A 45 -21.51 -37.15 -18.60
C VAL A 45 -20.57 -37.21 -17.41
N ILE A 46 -20.94 -37.93 -16.33
CA ILE A 46 -20.08 -38.11 -15.17
C ILE A 46 -18.86 -38.95 -15.54
N GLY A 47 -19.07 -40.10 -16.20
CA GLY A 47 -18.01 -41.03 -16.54
C GLY A 47 -16.96 -40.41 -17.48
N VAL A 48 -17.37 -39.70 -18.52
CA VAL A 48 -16.47 -39.02 -19.45
C VAL A 48 -15.67 -37.93 -18.73
N SER A 49 -16.32 -37.14 -17.87
CA SER A 49 -15.64 -36.10 -17.10
C SER A 49 -14.55 -36.68 -16.18
N PHE A 50 -14.89 -37.69 -15.37
CA PHE A 50 -13.92 -38.37 -14.50
C PHE A 50 -12.83 -39.08 -15.31
N GLY A 51 -13.20 -39.81 -16.36
CA GLY A 51 -12.28 -40.63 -17.15
C GLY A 51 -11.26 -39.79 -17.91
N LEU A 52 -11.69 -38.72 -18.59
CA LEU A 52 -10.81 -37.83 -19.33
C LEU A 52 -9.95 -36.97 -18.39
N CYS A 53 -10.53 -36.38 -17.34
CA CYS A 53 -9.75 -35.61 -16.36
C CYS A 53 -8.72 -36.50 -15.66
N GLY A 54 -9.11 -37.72 -15.26
CA GLY A 54 -8.24 -38.71 -14.66
C GLY A 54 -7.11 -39.14 -15.59
N ALA A 55 -7.43 -39.48 -16.84
CA ALA A 55 -6.44 -39.85 -17.86
C ALA A 55 -5.44 -38.70 -18.11
N LEU A 56 -5.93 -37.46 -18.22
CA LEU A 56 -5.11 -36.26 -18.39
C LEU A 56 -4.17 -36.04 -17.19
N ILE A 57 -4.67 -36.21 -15.96
CA ILE A 57 -3.86 -36.13 -14.73
C ILE A 57 -2.83 -37.25 -14.70
N ALA A 58 -3.21 -38.50 -14.99
CA ALA A 58 -2.30 -39.63 -15.00
C ALA A 58 -1.21 -39.51 -16.08
N TRP A 59 -1.54 -38.90 -17.23
CA TRP A 59 -0.60 -38.63 -18.31
C TRP A 59 0.52 -37.65 -17.91
N HIS A 60 0.16 -36.56 -17.24
CA HIS A 60 1.09 -35.50 -16.84
C HIS A 60 1.73 -35.75 -15.46
N ARG A 61 1.01 -36.42 -14.55
CA ARG A 61 1.40 -36.73 -13.16
C ARG A 61 1.21 -38.22 -12.86
N PRO A 62 1.97 -39.14 -13.50
CA PRO A 62 1.76 -40.58 -13.38
C PRO A 62 2.00 -41.15 -11.97
N ARG A 63 2.70 -40.40 -11.10
CA ARG A 63 2.92 -40.75 -9.69
C ARG A 63 1.74 -40.38 -8.78
N SER A 64 0.78 -39.58 -9.26
CA SER A 64 -0.38 -39.19 -8.47
C SER A 64 -1.45 -40.28 -8.55
N PRO A 65 -1.86 -40.89 -7.42
CA PRO A 65 -2.96 -41.87 -7.42
C PRO A 65 -4.29 -41.28 -7.89
N LEU A 66 -4.49 -39.97 -7.74
CA LEU A 66 -5.74 -39.28 -8.11
C LEU A 66 -6.09 -39.45 -9.60
N GLY A 67 -5.09 -39.33 -10.49
CA GLY A 67 -5.33 -39.49 -11.92
C GLY A 67 -5.80 -40.90 -12.28
N TRP A 68 -5.19 -41.92 -11.66
CA TRP A 68 -5.56 -43.31 -11.88
C TRP A 68 -6.93 -43.66 -11.31
N MET A 69 -7.24 -43.19 -10.10
CA MET A 69 -8.56 -43.41 -9.48
C MET A 69 -9.68 -42.84 -10.36
N TYR A 70 -9.52 -41.61 -10.87
CA TYR A 70 -10.53 -40.98 -11.73
C TYR A 70 -10.59 -41.59 -13.13
N ALA A 71 -9.45 -42.00 -13.70
CA ALA A 71 -9.43 -42.68 -14.99
C ALA A 71 -10.19 -44.01 -14.92
N VAL A 72 -9.92 -44.82 -13.89
CA VAL A 72 -10.59 -46.11 -13.67
C VAL A 72 -12.07 -45.91 -13.32
N GLY A 73 -12.38 -45.02 -12.37
CA GLY A 73 -13.75 -44.73 -11.96
C GLY A 73 -14.62 -44.22 -13.11
N GLY A 74 -14.10 -43.27 -13.92
CA GLY A 74 -14.81 -42.76 -15.08
C GLY A 74 -14.99 -43.79 -16.20
N THR A 75 -13.99 -44.66 -16.42
CA THR A 75 -14.11 -45.78 -17.36
C THR A 75 -15.21 -46.75 -16.91
N LEU A 76 -15.23 -47.12 -15.63
CA LEU A 76 -16.26 -48.01 -15.09
C LEU A 76 -17.66 -47.40 -15.19
N GLN A 77 -17.79 -46.10 -14.92
CA GLN A 77 -19.09 -45.43 -15.02
C GLN A 77 -19.58 -45.27 -16.47
N THR A 78 -18.68 -45.01 -17.43
CA THR A 78 -19.05 -45.02 -18.87
C THR A 78 -19.38 -46.43 -19.37
N LEU A 79 -18.72 -47.46 -18.86
CA LEU A 79 -19.09 -48.86 -19.13
C LEU A 79 -20.48 -49.18 -18.60
N SER A 80 -20.86 -48.73 -17.40
CA SER A 80 -22.25 -48.84 -16.94
C SER A 80 -23.23 -48.13 -17.90
N ALA A 81 -22.87 -46.95 -18.40
CA ALA A 81 -23.72 -46.22 -19.35
C ALA A 81 -23.96 -46.98 -20.66
N LEU A 82 -22.94 -47.69 -21.16
CA LEU A 82 -23.05 -48.57 -22.32
C LEU A 82 -23.85 -49.84 -22.01
N ALA A 83 -23.67 -50.41 -20.82
CA ALA A 83 -24.09 -51.76 -20.52
C ALA A 83 -25.61 -51.97 -20.51
N LEU A 84 -26.39 -50.97 -20.08
CA LEU A 84 -27.86 -51.06 -20.09
C LEU A 84 -28.45 -51.09 -21.51
N PRO A 85 -28.23 -50.08 -22.39
CA PRO A 85 -28.78 -50.13 -23.74
C PRO A 85 -28.15 -51.25 -24.57
N LEU A 86 -26.90 -51.66 -24.28
CA LEU A 86 -26.32 -52.85 -24.90
C LEU A 86 -27.09 -54.13 -24.52
N ALA A 87 -27.49 -54.29 -23.25
CA ALA A 87 -28.27 -55.45 -22.81
C ALA A 87 -29.60 -55.54 -23.56
N GLU A 88 -30.26 -54.40 -23.81
CA GLU A 88 -31.51 -54.33 -24.57
C GLU A 88 -31.32 -54.67 -26.05
N VAL A 89 -30.28 -54.13 -26.71
CA VAL A 89 -29.93 -54.51 -28.08
C VAL A 89 -29.63 -56.01 -28.20
N LEU A 90 -28.93 -56.58 -27.21
CA LEU A 90 -28.64 -58.02 -27.18
C LEU A 90 -29.92 -58.86 -26.99
N ALA A 91 -30.86 -58.37 -26.18
CA ALA A 91 -32.16 -59.00 -25.97
C ALA A 91 -33.04 -58.96 -27.23
N GLU A 92 -33.15 -57.82 -27.91
CA GLU A 92 -33.90 -57.68 -29.18
C GLU A 92 -33.35 -58.59 -30.28
N ARG A 93 -32.03 -58.81 -30.30
CA ARG A 93 -31.36 -59.70 -31.25
C ARG A 93 -31.38 -61.17 -30.85
N GLY A 94 -32.00 -61.53 -29.73
CA GLY A 94 -32.09 -62.91 -29.25
C GLY A 94 -30.74 -63.54 -28.92
N VAL A 95 -29.76 -62.73 -28.46
CA VAL A 95 -28.45 -63.24 -28.06
C VAL A 95 -28.57 -64.03 -26.75
N ALA A 96 -27.64 -64.97 -26.52
CA ALA A 96 -27.64 -65.83 -25.34
C ALA A 96 -27.75 -65.06 -24.00
N GLU A 97 -28.58 -65.56 -23.09
CA GLU A 97 -28.95 -64.88 -21.83
C GLU A 97 -27.74 -64.52 -20.96
N TRP A 98 -26.70 -65.36 -20.93
CA TRP A 98 -25.49 -65.08 -20.14
C TRP A 98 -24.83 -63.74 -20.51
N SER A 99 -24.90 -63.35 -21.79
CA SER A 99 -24.29 -62.10 -22.29
C SER A 99 -25.13 -60.86 -21.93
N ILE A 100 -26.45 -61.00 -21.98
CA ILE A 100 -27.41 -59.99 -21.54
C ILE A 100 -27.26 -59.79 -20.04
N ARG A 101 -27.24 -60.88 -19.28
CA ARG A 101 -27.06 -60.91 -17.82
C ARG A 101 -25.74 -60.28 -17.40
N LEU A 102 -24.64 -60.58 -18.11
CA LEU A 102 -23.34 -59.95 -17.88
C LEU A 102 -23.41 -58.42 -18.08
N SER A 103 -24.10 -57.96 -19.12
CA SER A 103 -24.28 -56.53 -19.38
C SER A 103 -25.09 -55.86 -18.27
N VAL A 104 -26.19 -56.46 -17.81
CA VAL A 104 -26.95 -55.96 -16.65
C VAL A 104 -26.11 -55.95 -15.37
N THR A 105 -25.24 -56.94 -15.17
CA THR A 105 -24.27 -56.95 -14.06
C THR A 105 -23.29 -55.78 -14.14
N VAL A 106 -22.71 -55.49 -15.31
CA VAL A 106 -21.82 -54.33 -15.49
C VAL A 106 -22.57 -53.02 -15.23
N PHE A 107 -23.82 -52.91 -15.68
CA PHE A 107 -24.66 -51.76 -15.40
C PHE A 107 -24.81 -51.53 -13.89
N GLN A 108 -25.11 -52.55 -13.09
CA GLN A 108 -25.31 -52.41 -11.65
C GLN A 108 -24.02 -52.21 -10.85
N TRP A 109 -22.93 -52.92 -11.18
CA TRP A 109 -21.74 -53.01 -10.32
C TRP A 109 -20.65 -51.98 -10.62
N ALA A 110 -20.60 -51.40 -11.82
CA ALA A 110 -19.44 -50.59 -12.22
C ALA A 110 -19.51 -49.10 -11.80
N TRP A 111 -20.67 -48.42 -11.92
CA TRP A 111 -20.81 -47.01 -11.53
C TRP A 111 -20.58 -46.70 -10.03
N PRO A 112 -20.97 -47.56 -9.05
CA PRO A 112 -20.82 -47.24 -7.62
C PRO A 112 -19.34 -47.11 -7.21
N ILE A 113 -18.45 -47.78 -7.94
CA ILE A 113 -17.00 -47.70 -7.73
C ILE A 113 -16.51 -46.26 -7.92
N ASN A 114 -17.05 -45.49 -8.87
CA ASN A 114 -16.63 -44.10 -9.07
C ASN A 114 -17.04 -43.21 -7.89
N ILE A 115 -18.29 -43.33 -7.42
CA ILE A 115 -18.84 -42.51 -6.33
C ILE A 115 -18.10 -42.73 -5.01
N THR A 116 -17.69 -43.97 -4.74
CA THR A 116 -16.96 -44.32 -3.52
C THR A 116 -15.50 -43.84 -3.51
N MET A 117 -14.92 -43.51 -4.67
CA MET A 117 -13.58 -42.93 -4.76
C MET A 117 -13.52 -41.45 -4.37
N ILE A 118 -14.66 -40.75 -4.39
CA ILE A 118 -14.73 -39.30 -4.14
C ILE A 118 -14.17 -38.94 -2.74
N PRO A 119 -14.64 -39.53 -1.62
CA PRO A 119 -14.12 -39.16 -0.29
C PRO A 119 -12.62 -39.40 -0.13
N ILE A 120 -12.10 -40.51 -0.67
CA ILE A 120 -10.67 -40.84 -0.64
C ILE A 120 -9.88 -39.81 -1.47
N SER A 121 -10.42 -39.37 -2.61
CA SER A 121 -9.78 -38.34 -3.43
C SER A 121 -9.64 -37.01 -2.69
N LEU A 122 -10.63 -36.61 -1.87
CA LEU A 122 -10.56 -35.40 -1.04
C LEU A 122 -9.41 -35.44 -0.02
N LEU A 123 -9.09 -36.63 0.51
CA LEU A 123 -7.95 -36.80 1.42
C LEU A 123 -6.60 -36.71 0.74
N LEU A 124 -6.52 -37.11 -0.53
CA LEU A 124 -5.27 -37.19 -1.30
C LEU A 124 -4.94 -35.86 -2.00
N LEU A 125 -5.92 -34.98 -2.20
CA LEU A 125 -5.73 -33.67 -2.83
C LEU A 125 -4.80 -32.73 -2.03
N PRO A 126 -3.94 -31.94 -2.70
CA PRO A 126 -3.74 -31.88 -4.15
C PRO A 126 -2.66 -32.84 -4.68
N ASP A 127 -1.71 -33.25 -3.84
CA ASP A 127 -0.47 -33.90 -4.29
C ASP A 127 -0.53 -35.44 -4.37
N GLY A 128 -1.69 -36.03 -4.10
CA GLY A 128 -1.86 -37.48 -4.07
C GLY A 128 -1.32 -38.16 -2.80
N ARG A 129 -1.09 -37.39 -1.73
CA ARG A 129 -0.51 -37.86 -0.46
C ARG A 129 -1.41 -37.46 0.70
N LEU A 130 -1.44 -38.26 1.77
CA LEU A 130 -2.16 -37.95 3.01
C LEU A 130 -1.52 -36.77 3.77
N PRO A 131 -2.27 -36.02 4.60
CA PRO A 131 -1.75 -34.83 5.28
C PRO A 131 -0.63 -35.14 6.28
N SER A 132 -0.75 -36.28 6.97
CA SER A 132 0.28 -36.79 7.88
C SER A 132 0.10 -38.30 8.09
N ARG A 133 1.07 -38.95 8.74
CA ARG A 133 0.98 -40.39 9.09
C ARG A 133 -0.24 -40.71 9.97
N ARG A 134 -0.74 -39.75 10.74
CA ARG A 134 -1.93 -39.91 11.60
C ARG A 134 -3.24 -40.06 10.82
N TRP A 135 -3.26 -39.69 9.54
CA TRP A 135 -4.42 -39.87 8.66
C TRP A 135 -4.48 -41.25 7.98
N ARG A 136 -3.47 -42.10 8.16
CA ARG A 136 -3.48 -43.46 7.61
C ARG A 136 -4.64 -44.32 8.13
N PRO A 137 -4.93 -44.37 9.45
CA PRO A 137 -6.09 -45.11 9.94
C PRO A 137 -7.41 -44.59 9.36
N VAL A 138 -7.54 -43.26 9.20
CA VAL A 138 -8.73 -42.64 8.58
C VAL A 138 -8.88 -43.08 7.13
N ALA A 139 -7.80 -43.01 6.34
CA ALA A 139 -7.82 -43.46 4.95
C ALA A 139 -8.14 -44.96 4.82
N VAL A 140 -7.60 -45.79 5.72
CA VAL A 140 -7.90 -47.23 5.77
C VAL A 140 -9.36 -47.47 6.13
N ALA A 141 -9.91 -46.77 7.12
CA ALA A 141 -11.32 -46.89 7.50
C ALA A 141 -12.24 -46.52 6.33
N LEU A 142 -11.94 -45.44 5.61
CA LEU A 142 -12.69 -45.02 4.42
C LEU A 142 -12.63 -46.04 3.29
N ALA A 143 -11.45 -46.63 3.05
CA ALA A 143 -11.27 -47.68 2.07
C ALA A 143 -11.96 -49.00 2.46
N MET A 144 -11.98 -49.38 3.74
CA MET A 144 -12.56 -50.64 4.21
C MET A 144 -14.08 -50.69 4.06
N LEU A 145 -14.75 -49.55 4.14
CA LEU A 145 -16.21 -49.46 4.08
C LEU A 145 -16.73 -49.07 2.69
N THR A 146 -15.83 -48.77 1.75
CA THR A 146 -16.14 -48.55 0.33
C THR A 146 -16.82 -49.76 -0.34
N PRO A 147 -16.39 -51.02 -0.13
CA PRO A 147 -17.05 -52.19 -0.72
C PRO A 147 -18.50 -52.35 -0.31
N LEU A 148 -18.92 -51.85 0.87
CA LEU A 148 -20.28 -52.03 1.35
C LEU A 148 -21.31 -51.28 0.49
N PHE A 149 -20.97 -50.07 0.02
CA PHE A 149 -21.82 -49.30 -0.89
C PHE A 149 -21.94 -49.98 -2.27
N VAL A 150 -20.83 -50.52 -2.77
CA VAL A 150 -20.79 -51.28 -4.05
C VAL A 150 -21.63 -52.56 -3.92
N LEU A 151 -21.52 -53.27 -2.80
CA LEU A 151 -22.32 -54.46 -2.50
C LEU A 151 -23.82 -54.12 -2.42
N GLY A 152 -24.20 -53.03 -1.74
CA GLY A 152 -25.60 -52.60 -1.70
C GLY A 152 -26.17 -52.33 -3.09
N SER A 153 -25.41 -51.63 -3.94
CA SER A 153 -25.83 -51.35 -5.32
C SER A 153 -25.87 -52.62 -6.20
N GLY A 154 -24.90 -53.51 -6.04
CA GLY A 154 -24.74 -54.70 -6.88
C GLY A 154 -25.64 -55.87 -6.49
N LEU A 155 -26.01 -55.98 -5.21
CA LEU A 155 -26.94 -56.99 -4.70
C LEU A 155 -28.41 -56.59 -4.92
N TRP A 156 -28.68 -55.40 -5.46
CA TRP A 156 -30.02 -54.84 -5.65
C TRP A 156 -30.92 -55.81 -6.45
N PRO A 157 -32.09 -56.21 -5.92
CA PRO A 157 -32.90 -57.28 -6.48
C PRO A 157 -33.69 -56.86 -7.72
N GLU A 158 -33.88 -55.56 -7.94
CA GLU A 158 -34.69 -55.04 -9.04
C GLU A 158 -33.98 -55.24 -10.38
N ARG A 159 -34.75 -55.73 -11.36
CA ARG A 159 -34.29 -55.95 -12.73
C ARG A 159 -34.79 -54.83 -13.63
N PRO A 160 -34.00 -54.41 -14.64
CA PRO A 160 -34.51 -53.53 -15.68
C PRO A 160 -35.70 -54.18 -16.40
N PRO A 161 -36.71 -53.39 -16.84
CA PRO A 161 -37.86 -53.92 -17.56
C PRO A 161 -37.44 -54.75 -18.78
N GLY A 162 -38.03 -55.93 -18.96
CA GLY A 162 -37.75 -56.80 -20.11
C GLY A 162 -36.40 -57.53 -20.11
N LEU A 163 -35.55 -57.32 -19.09
CA LEU A 163 -34.20 -57.91 -19.01
C LEU A 163 -34.07 -58.92 -17.84
N PRO A 164 -33.12 -59.88 -17.93
CA PRO A 164 -32.81 -60.79 -16.82
C PRO A 164 -32.18 -60.05 -15.63
N SER A 165 -32.29 -60.61 -14.42
CA SER A 165 -31.59 -60.09 -13.24
C SER A 165 -30.07 -60.22 -13.41
N ALA A 166 -29.29 -59.28 -12.89
CA ALA A 166 -27.83 -59.40 -12.88
C ALA A 166 -27.34 -60.67 -12.18
N TYR A 167 -26.11 -61.09 -12.48
CA TYR A 167 -25.37 -61.97 -11.58
C TYR A 167 -25.15 -61.32 -10.22
N LEU A 168 -25.07 -62.17 -9.18
CA LEU A 168 -24.80 -61.79 -7.79
C LEU A 168 -25.89 -60.91 -7.16
N THR A 169 -27.15 -61.00 -7.61
CA THR A 169 -28.30 -60.40 -6.92
C THR A 169 -28.83 -61.33 -5.83
N VAL A 170 -29.36 -60.78 -4.74
CA VAL A 170 -30.09 -61.56 -3.71
C VAL A 170 -31.60 -61.39 -3.89
N SER A 171 -32.40 -62.21 -3.20
CA SER A 171 -33.85 -62.00 -3.18
C SER A 171 -34.21 -60.70 -2.47
N GLU A 172 -35.36 -60.13 -2.82
CA GLU A 172 -35.85 -58.89 -2.20
C GLU A 172 -35.99 -59.01 -0.67
N SER A 173 -36.43 -60.17 -0.17
CA SER A 173 -36.49 -60.46 1.27
C SER A 173 -35.12 -60.45 1.95
N THR A 174 -34.09 -61.03 1.31
CA THR A 174 -32.73 -61.00 1.83
C THR A 174 -32.17 -59.58 1.77
N TYR A 175 -32.36 -58.86 0.66
CA TYR A 175 -31.92 -57.48 0.51
C TYR A 175 -32.50 -56.55 1.58
N THR A 176 -33.81 -56.65 1.82
CA THR A 176 -34.54 -55.83 2.81
C THR A 176 -34.16 -56.17 4.26
N SER A 177 -33.89 -57.44 4.58
CA SER A 177 -33.37 -57.82 5.91
C SER A 177 -31.98 -57.24 6.21
N MET A 178 -31.21 -56.91 5.17
CA MET A 178 -29.92 -56.23 5.25
C MET A 178 -30.04 -54.70 5.16
N SER A 179 -31.25 -54.12 5.19
CA SER A 179 -31.48 -52.67 5.06
C SER A 179 -30.64 -51.82 6.00
N TRP A 180 -30.43 -52.29 7.24
CA TRP A 180 -29.58 -51.61 8.22
C TRP A 180 -28.12 -51.44 7.75
N LEU A 181 -27.57 -52.38 6.95
CA LEU A 181 -26.23 -52.28 6.36
C LEU A 181 -26.19 -51.22 5.27
N TRP A 182 -27.25 -51.12 4.45
CA TRP A 182 -27.35 -50.13 3.38
C TRP A 182 -27.44 -48.72 3.97
N THR A 183 -28.33 -48.53 4.94
CA THR A 183 -28.44 -47.29 5.70
C THR A 183 -27.12 -46.92 6.40
N ALA A 184 -26.43 -47.88 7.02
CA ALA A 184 -25.12 -47.64 7.62
C ALA A 184 -24.07 -47.22 6.58
N SER A 185 -24.11 -47.81 5.38
CA SER A 185 -23.19 -47.47 4.28
C SER A 185 -23.42 -46.04 3.75
N GLU A 186 -24.67 -45.58 3.70
CA GLU A 186 -25.03 -44.23 3.27
C GLU A 186 -24.60 -43.17 4.29
N TYR A 187 -24.82 -43.42 5.59
CA TYR A 187 -24.33 -42.56 6.66
C TYR A 187 -22.80 -42.53 6.67
N TRP A 188 -22.15 -43.68 6.46
CA TRP A 188 -20.71 -43.75 6.35
C TRP A 188 -20.18 -42.92 5.17
N TRP A 189 -20.79 -43.05 4.00
CA TRP A 189 -20.42 -42.27 2.82
C TRP A 189 -20.57 -40.77 3.07
N SER A 190 -21.66 -40.35 3.72
CA SER A 190 -21.91 -38.96 4.08
C SER A 190 -20.85 -38.43 5.06
N LEU A 191 -20.55 -39.19 6.12
CA LEU A 191 -19.50 -38.87 7.09
C LEU A 191 -18.12 -38.80 6.42
N SER A 192 -17.86 -39.68 5.46
CA SER A 192 -16.61 -39.73 4.69
C SER A 192 -16.38 -38.44 3.90
N VAL A 193 -17.42 -37.92 3.26
CA VAL A 193 -17.36 -36.63 2.55
C VAL A 193 -17.06 -35.50 3.53
N VAL A 194 -17.72 -35.46 4.69
CA VAL A 194 -17.48 -34.45 5.74
C VAL A 194 -16.03 -34.49 6.22
N ILE A 195 -15.49 -35.68 6.50
CA ILE A 195 -14.08 -35.87 6.87
C ILE A 195 -13.14 -35.35 5.77
N GLY A 196 -13.46 -35.64 4.50
CA GLY A 196 -12.73 -35.12 3.34
C GLY A 196 -12.71 -33.59 3.29
N VAL A 197 -13.87 -32.94 3.47
CA VAL A 197 -14.00 -31.47 3.50
C VAL A 197 -13.22 -30.87 4.67
N VAL A 198 -13.30 -31.45 5.87
CA VAL A 198 -12.52 -31.00 7.03
C VAL A 198 -11.02 -31.12 6.76
N CYS A 199 -10.57 -32.21 6.15
CA CYS A 199 -9.17 -32.38 5.73
C CYS A 199 -8.74 -31.26 4.76
N LEU A 200 -9.56 -30.92 3.77
CA LEU A 200 -9.27 -29.83 2.84
C LEU A 200 -9.19 -28.47 3.54
N GLY A 201 -10.09 -28.20 4.49
CA GLY A 201 -10.05 -26.98 5.31
C GLY A 201 -8.78 -26.88 6.15
N LEU A 202 -8.35 -27.98 6.76
CA LEU A 202 -7.09 -28.04 7.51
C LEU A 202 -5.86 -27.82 6.61
N ARG A 203 -5.87 -28.39 5.40
CA ARG A 203 -4.80 -28.17 4.39
C ARG A 203 -4.79 -26.75 3.88
N TYR A 204 -5.95 -26.14 3.65
CA TYR A 204 -6.03 -24.75 3.21
C TYR A 204 -5.42 -23.81 4.26
N ARG A 205 -5.73 -24.02 5.55
CA ARG A 205 -5.17 -23.20 6.64
C ARG A 205 -3.66 -23.37 6.78
N ARG A 206 -3.16 -24.61 6.70
CA ARG A 206 -1.74 -24.94 6.95
C ARG A 206 -0.84 -24.89 5.71
N GLY A 207 -1.42 -24.88 4.50
CA GLY A 207 -0.68 -24.99 3.25
C GLY A 207 -0.16 -23.66 2.72
N ASP A 208 0.92 -23.75 1.95
CA ASP A 208 1.53 -22.64 1.23
C ASP A 208 0.63 -22.13 0.09
N GLU A 209 1.02 -21.02 -0.54
CA GLU A 209 0.19 -20.34 -1.54
C GLU A 209 -0.22 -21.24 -2.72
N VAL A 210 0.67 -22.12 -3.15
CA VAL A 210 0.39 -23.10 -4.22
C VAL A 210 -0.73 -24.05 -3.82
N VAL A 211 -0.69 -24.59 -2.60
CA VAL A 211 -1.71 -25.51 -2.09
C VAL A 211 -3.05 -24.78 -1.95
N ARG A 212 -3.05 -23.56 -1.44
CA ARG A 212 -4.28 -22.74 -1.34
C ARG A 212 -4.89 -22.50 -2.71
N ARG A 213 -4.09 -22.12 -3.72
CA ARG A 213 -4.57 -21.90 -5.10
C ARG A 213 -5.17 -23.17 -5.71
N GLN A 214 -4.56 -24.33 -5.49
CA GLN A 214 -5.08 -25.61 -5.98
C GLN A 214 -6.43 -25.97 -5.34
N LEU A 215 -6.58 -25.72 -4.04
CA LEU A 215 -7.81 -26.00 -3.30
C LEU A 215 -8.96 -25.03 -3.63
N MET A 216 -8.68 -23.80 -4.06
CA MET A 216 -9.73 -22.84 -4.43
C MET A 216 -10.59 -23.31 -5.61
N TRP A 217 -10.02 -24.00 -6.60
CA TRP A 217 -10.79 -24.58 -7.70
C TRP A 217 -11.86 -25.55 -7.19
N LEU A 218 -11.47 -26.38 -6.23
CA LEU A 218 -12.36 -27.35 -5.60
C LEU A 218 -13.44 -26.67 -4.77
N VAL A 219 -13.08 -25.61 -4.02
CA VAL A 219 -14.05 -24.82 -3.25
C VAL A 219 -15.09 -24.17 -4.18
N ALA A 220 -14.67 -23.64 -5.32
CA ALA A 220 -15.57 -23.05 -6.30
C ALA A 220 -16.53 -24.09 -6.90
N ALA A 221 -16.03 -25.25 -7.31
CA ALA A 221 -16.88 -26.35 -7.79
C ALA A 221 -17.84 -26.85 -6.72
N MET A 222 -17.36 -27.04 -5.48
CA MET A 222 -18.18 -27.47 -4.35
C MET A 222 -19.30 -26.48 -4.06
N ALA A 223 -19.02 -25.18 -4.13
CA ALA A 223 -20.06 -24.17 -3.93
C ALA A 223 -21.14 -24.21 -5.01
N VAL A 224 -20.77 -24.38 -6.28
CA VAL A 224 -21.75 -24.57 -7.36
C VAL A 224 -22.57 -25.84 -7.14
N ILE A 225 -21.94 -26.94 -6.76
CA ILE A 225 -22.62 -28.20 -6.45
C ILE A 225 -23.61 -28.01 -5.29
N VAL A 226 -23.16 -27.44 -4.17
CA VAL A 226 -24.00 -27.19 -3.00
C VAL A 226 -25.21 -26.32 -3.35
N VAL A 227 -25.00 -25.27 -4.13
CA VAL A 227 -26.06 -24.35 -4.60
C VAL A 227 -27.06 -25.06 -5.51
N ALA A 228 -26.58 -25.96 -6.36
CA ALA A 228 -27.43 -26.72 -7.25
C ALA A 228 -28.17 -27.87 -6.53
N VAL A 229 -27.60 -28.46 -5.47
CA VAL A 229 -28.14 -29.63 -4.76
C VAL A 229 -29.08 -29.24 -3.62
N ILE A 230 -28.70 -28.29 -2.77
CA ILE A 230 -29.42 -27.97 -1.53
C ILE A 230 -30.91 -27.66 -1.76
N PRO A 231 -31.31 -26.84 -2.73
CA PRO A 231 -32.72 -26.52 -2.93
C PRO A 231 -33.59 -27.77 -3.13
N TRP A 232 -33.07 -28.78 -3.82
CA TRP A 232 -33.78 -30.03 -4.09
C TRP A 232 -33.75 -31.02 -2.93
N SER A 233 -32.86 -30.84 -1.95
CA SER A 233 -32.92 -31.61 -0.70
C SER A 233 -34.11 -31.22 0.19
N LEU A 234 -34.69 -30.04 -0.04
CA LEU A 234 -35.79 -29.48 0.75
C LEU A 234 -37.18 -29.76 0.16
N VAL A 235 -37.25 -30.31 -1.05
CA VAL A 235 -38.52 -30.62 -1.75
C VAL A 235 -38.49 -32.06 -2.23
N ALA A 236 -39.66 -32.71 -2.24
CA ALA A 236 -39.78 -34.08 -2.71
C ALA A 236 -39.40 -34.19 -4.19
N GLY A 237 -38.53 -35.15 -4.51
CA GLY A 237 -38.05 -35.41 -5.87
C GLY A 237 -36.83 -34.57 -6.24
N THR A 238 -35.64 -35.15 -6.13
CA THR A 238 -34.41 -34.54 -6.66
C THR A 238 -34.39 -34.70 -8.19
N PRO A 239 -34.36 -33.60 -8.96
CA PRO A 239 -34.30 -33.72 -10.41
C PRO A 239 -32.96 -34.33 -10.82
N LEU A 240 -33.00 -35.21 -11.82
CA LEU A 240 -31.81 -35.81 -12.43
C LEU A 240 -30.79 -34.76 -12.90
N ALA A 241 -31.25 -33.52 -13.14
CA ALA A 241 -30.41 -32.38 -13.47
C ALA A 241 -29.28 -32.12 -12.45
N VAL A 242 -29.48 -32.45 -11.16
CA VAL A 242 -28.46 -32.29 -10.11
C VAL A 242 -27.23 -33.14 -10.39
N LEU A 243 -27.38 -34.29 -11.05
CA LEU A 243 -26.25 -35.16 -11.39
C LEU A 243 -25.24 -34.47 -12.34
N PHE A 244 -25.67 -33.47 -13.12
CA PHE A 244 -24.80 -32.70 -14.01
C PHE A 244 -23.88 -31.70 -13.30
N THR A 245 -24.00 -31.54 -11.97
CA THR A 245 -23.00 -30.76 -11.21
C THR A 245 -21.80 -31.60 -10.78
N ILE A 246 -21.95 -32.93 -10.71
CA ILE A 246 -20.87 -33.87 -10.33
C ILE A 246 -19.63 -33.73 -11.24
N PRO A 247 -19.74 -33.57 -12.57
CA PRO A 247 -18.61 -33.31 -13.48
C PRO A 247 -17.75 -32.09 -13.14
N LEU A 248 -18.25 -31.12 -12.38
CA LEU A 248 -17.47 -29.94 -11.96
C LEU A 248 -16.32 -30.34 -11.03
N LEU A 249 -16.50 -31.41 -10.24
CA LEU A 249 -15.52 -31.90 -9.28
C LEU A 249 -14.20 -32.35 -9.95
N PRO A 250 -14.19 -33.33 -10.87
CA PRO A 250 -12.96 -33.77 -11.54
C PRO A 250 -12.34 -32.67 -12.42
N ALA A 251 -13.15 -31.80 -13.02
CA ALA A 251 -12.66 -30.67 -13.81
C ALA A 251 -11.89 -29.65 -12.95
N ALA A 252 -12.45 -29.28 -11.79
CA ALA A 252 -11.78 -28.41 -10.83
C ALA A 252 -10.48 -29.03 -10.29
N ILE A 253 -10.49 -30.33 -10.03
CA ILE A 253 -9.31 -31.06 -9.58
C ILE A 253 -8.23 -31.10 -10.67
N ALA A 254 -8.60 -31.38 -11.92
CA ALA A 254 -7.67 -31.36 -13.05
C ALA A 254 -7.06 -29.97 -13.26
N ALA A 255 -7.89 -28.91 -13.19
CA ALA A 255 -7.43 -27.53 -13.27
C ALA A 255 -6.43 -27.18 -12.15
N GLY A 256 -6.75 -27.56 -10.90
CA GLY A 256 -5.87 -27.37 -9.75
C GLY A 256 -4.54 -28.11 -9.88
N VAL A 257 -4.58 -29.40 -10.22
CA VAL A 257 -3.38 -30.25 -10.28
C VAL A 257 -2.47 -29.89 -11.47
N LEU A 258 -3.05 -29.53 -12.63
CA LEU A 258 -2.29 -29.37 -13.88
C LEU A 258 -1.94 -27.92 -14.24
N ARG A 259 -2.73 -26.92 -13.82
CA ARG A 259 -2.54 -25.52 -14.23
C ARG A 259 -2.65 -24.53 -13.06
N HIS A 260 -1.85 -24.73 -12.02
CA HIS A 260 -1.82 -23.86 -10.83
C HIS A 260 -1.19 -22.45 -11.05
N GLN A 261 -0.63 -22.17 -12.24
CA GLN A 261 0.11 -20.92 -12.53
C GLN A 261 -0.55 -20.00 -13.58
N LEU A 262 -1.63 -20.41 -14.26
CA LEU A 262 -2.06 -19.73 -15.49
C LEU A 262 -3.14 -18.64 -15.32
N LEU A 263 -3.81 -18.55 -14.17
CA LEU A 263 -4.90 -17.58 -13.97
C LEU A 263 -4.91 -17.05 -12.53
N ASP A 264 -5.13 -15.75 -12.34
CA ASP A 264 -5.37 -15.13 -11.03
C ASP A 264 -6.79 -15.46 -10.53
N ILE A 265 -6.96 -16.71 -10.13
CA ILE A 265 -8.25 -17.33 -9.81
C ILE A 265 -8.83 -16.82 -8.49
N ARG A 266 -8.03 -16.18 -7.62
CA ARG A 266 -8.52 -15.61 -6.35
C ARG A 266 -9.69 -14.65 -6.58
N LEU A 267 -9.62 -13.84 -7.65
CA LEU A 267 -10.67 -12.87 -7.99
C LEU A 267 -11.90 -13.55 -8.58
N VAL A 268 -11.70 -14.55 -9.44
CA VAL A 268 -12.79 -15.32 -10.08
C VAL A 268 -13.52 -16.19 -9.05
N VAL A 269 -12.80 -16.80 -8.11
CA VAL A 269 -13.39 -17.66 -7.06
C VAL A 269 -14.05 -16.83 -5.98
N ALA A 270 -13.48 -15.70 -5.54
CA ALA A 270 -14.16 -14.83 -4.57
C ALA A 270 -15.47 -14.26 -5.15
N ARG A 271 -15.45 -13.78 -6.40
CA ARG A 271 -16.65 -13.30 -7.10
C ARG A 271 -17.62 -14.45 -7.34
N GLY A 272 -17.15 -15.57 -7.90
CA GLY A 272 -17.97 -16.73 -8.25
C GLY A 272 -18.60 -17.42 -7.05
N LEU A 273 -17.86 -17.57 -5.94
CA LEU A 273 -18.35 -18.17 -4.69
C LEU A 273 -19.49 -17.34 -4.11
N THR A 274 -19.35 -16.02 -4.15
CA THR A 274 -20.39 -15.07 -3.71
C THR A 274 -21.63 -15.18 -4.57
N TYR A 275 -21.46 -15.10 -5.90
CA TYR A 275 -22.59 -15.23 -6.83
C TYR A 275 -23.26 -16.60 -6.71
N ALA A 276 -22.50 -17.67 -6.52
CA ALA A 276 -23.03 -19.01 -6.31
C ALA A 276 -23.84 -19.08 -5.01
N LEU A 277 -23.25 -18.71 -3.86
CA LEU A 277 -23.94 -18.70 -2.57
C LEU A 277 -25.22 -17.87 -2.59
N LEU A 278 -25.17 -16.69 -3.21
CA LEU A 278 -26.31 -15.78 -3.32
C LEU A 278 -27.39 -16.36 -4.25
N SER A 279 -26.99 -16.93 -5.40
CA SER A 279 -27.93 -17.62 -6.31
C SER A 279 -28.56 -18.84 -5.65
N GLY A 280 -27.81 -19.58 -4.82
CA GLY A 280 -28.33 -20.71 -4.05
C GLY A 280 -29.27 -20.31 -2.94
N LEU A 281 -29.01 -19.20 -2.23
CA LEU A 281 -29.93 -18.66 -1.24
C LEU A 281 -31.25 -18.22 -1.91
N VAL A 282 -31.17 -17.53 -3.06
CA VAL A 282 -32.34 -17.11 -3.83
C VAL A 282 -33.11 -18.32 -4.35
N LEU A 283 -32.42 -19.33 -4.89
CA LEU A 283 -33.04 -20.55 -5.40
C LEU A 283 -33.68 -21.37 -4.26
N ALA A 284 -33.02 -21.49 -3.11
CA ALA A 284 -33.56 -22.16 -1.93
C ALA A 284 -34.80 -21.42 -1.38
N ALA A 285 -34.76 -20.08 -1.33
CA ALA A 285 -35.91 -19.26 -0.94
C ALA A 285 -37.07 -19.40 -1.95
N TYR A 286 -36.78 -19.43 -3.25
CA TYR A 286 -37.77 -19.69 -4.30
C TYR A 286 -38.43 -21.06 -4.11
N VAL A 287 -37.62 -22.11 -3.95
CA VAL A 287 -38.08 -23.48 -3.81
C VAL A 287 -38.89 -23.65 -2.51
N ALA A 288 -38.44 -23.09 -1.39
CA ALA A 288 -39.19 -23.10 -0.13
C ALA A 288 -40.52 -22.33 -0.24
N LEU A 289 -40.54 -21.21 -0.95
CA LEU A 289 -41.78 -20.44 -1.15
C LEU A 289 -42.76 -21.17 -2.07
N VAL A 290 -42.28 -21.79 -3.16
CA VAL A 290 -43.10 -22.61 -4.07
C VAL A 290 -43.63 -23.86 -3.36
N ALA A 291 -42.86 -24.46 -2.45
CA ALA A 291 -43.32 -25.59 -1.64
C ALA A 291 -44.44 -25.22 -0.65
N VAL A 292 -44.48 -23.96 -0.20
CA VAL A 292 -45.50 -23.45 0.74
C VAL A 292 -46.70 -22.82 0.01
N LEU A 293 -46.49 -22.24 -1.17
CA LEU A 293 -47.49 -21.49 -1.94
C LEU A 293 -47.61 -22.04 -3.36
N SER A 294 -48.77 -22.60 -3.69
CA SER A 294 -49.09 -23.04 -5.05
C SER A 294 -49.44 -21.86 -5.97
N GLY A 295 -48.87 -21.86 -7.19
CA GLY A 295 -49.31 -21.00 -8.30
C GLY A 295 -48.40 -19.80 -8.65
N VAL A 296 -48.82 -19.02 -9.65
CA VAL A 296 -48.05 -17.92 -10.29
C VAL A 296 -47.71 -16.77 -9.32
N VAL A 297 -48.47 -16.65 -8.23
CA VAL A 297 -48.28 -15.62 -7.20
C VAL A 297 -46.96 -15.80 -6.44
N SER A 298 -46.52 -17.05 -6.19
CA SER A 298 -45.23 -17.30 -5.52
C SER A 298 -44.04 -16.88 -6.39
N ALA A 299 -44.12 -17.09 -7.71
CA ALA A 299 -43.10 -16.61 -8.66
C ALA A 299 -42.99 -15.08 -8.68
N LEU A 300 -44.11 -14.36 -8.63
CA LEU A 300 -44.14 -12.90 -8.63
C LEU A 300 -43.57 -12.31 -7.33
N VAL A 301 -43.93 -12.90 -6.18
CA VAL A 301 -43.45 -12.49 -4.86
C VAL A 301 -41.94 -12.75 -4.72
N VAL A 302 -41.43 -13.88 -5.24
CA VAL A 302 -39.97 -14.12 -5.27
C VAL A 302 -39.27 -13.13 -6.19
N ALA A 303 -39.80 -12.85 -7.39
CA ALA A 303 -39.19 -11.88 -8.27
C ALA A 303 -39.10 -10.48 -7.63
N LEU A 304 -40.16 -10.06 -6.92
CA LEU A 304 -40.23 -8.77 -6.21
C LEU A 304 -39.29 -8.70 -5.00
N LEU A 305 -39.10 -9.80 -4.26
CA LEU A 305 -38.22 -9.83 -3.08
C LEU A 305 -36.75 -10.14 -3.42
N ALA A 306 -36.49 -10.92 -4.46
CA ALA A 306 -35.14 -11.34 -4.84
C ALA A 306 -34.29 -10.19 -5.39
N LEU A 307 -34.89 -9.26 -6.13
CA LEU A 307 -34.19 -8.09 -6.69
C LEU A 307 -33.57 -7.18 -5.61
N PRO A 308 -34.33 -6.69 -4.60
CA PRO A 308 -33.77 -5.86 -3.53
C PRO A 308 -32.89 -6.65 -2.56
N LEU A 309 -33.17 -7.94 -2.35
CA LEU A 309 -32.35 -8.78 -1.47
C LEU A 309 -30.98 -9.08 -2.11
N ARG A 310 -30.94 -9.30 -3.43
CA ARG A 310 -29.72 -9.48 -4.21
C ARG A 310 -28.80 -8.26 -4.08
N SER A 311 -29.31 -7.06 -4.29
CA SER A 311 -28.47 -5.84 -4.22
C SER A 311 -27.93 -5.58 -2.81
N ARG A 312 -28.73 -5.82 -1.76
CA ARG A 312 -28.29 -5.69 -0.36
C ARG A 312 -27.27 -6.74 0.04
N LEU A 313 -27.50 -8.00 -0.31
CA LEU A 313 -26.54 -9.09 -0.07
C LEU A 313 -25.25 -8.87 -0.85
N GLN A 314 -25.33 -8.41 -2.09
CA GLN A 314 -24.16 -8.12 -2.90
C GLN A 314 -23.33 -6.99 -2.28
N THR A 315 -23.99 -5.93 -1.81
CA THR A 315 -23.32 -4.84 -1.08
C THR A 315 -22.70 -5.32 0.23
N ALA A 316 -23.38 -6.21 0.97
CA ALA A 316 -22.88 -6.77 2.23
C ALA A 316 -21.67 -7.68 1.99
N VAL A 317 -21.70 -8.51 0.95
CA VAL A 317 -20.59 -9.40 0.63
C VAL A 317 -19.42 -8.62 0.04
N ASP A 318 -19.66 -7.60 -0.79
CA ASP A 318 -18.60 -6.72 -1.28
C ASP A 318 -17.89 -6.01 -0.11
N ARG A 319 -18.64 -5.54 0.89
CA ARG A 319 -18.06 -4.99 2.14
C ARG A 319 -17.28 -6.04 2.94
N LEU A 320 -17.75 -7.28 2.98
CA LEU A 320 -17.18 -8.34 3.82
C LEU A 320 -15.94 -9.00 3.18
N LEU A 321 -15.88 -9.09 1.85
CA LEU A 321 -14.77 -9.69 1.10
C LEU A 321 -13.71 -8.68 0.67
N TYR A 322 -14.12 -7.50 0.22
CA TYR A 322 -13.19 -6.47 -0.28
C TYR A 322 -12.85 -5.43 0.78
N GLY A 323 -13.55 -5.41 1.92
CA GLY A 323 -13.54 -4.28 2.86
C GLY A 323 -14.26 -3.08 2.24
N GLU A 324 -14.44 -2.00 2.99
CA GLU A 324 -14.85 -0.70 2.44
C GLU A 324 -13.75 -0.16 1.51
N ARG A 325 -13.69 -0.66 0.28
CA ARG A 325 -13.01 0.02 -0.83
C ARG A 325 -13.97 1.10 -1.29
N GLY A 326 -13.96 2.20 -0.53
CA GLY A 326 -14.84 3.35 -0.71
C GLY A 326 -14.81 3.88 -2.13
N ASP A 327 -15.89 4.54 -2.52
CA ASP A 327 -16.05 5.26 -3.77
C ASP A 327 -14.73 5.99 -4.15
N PRO A 328 -14.16 5.74 -5.35
CA PRO A 328 -12.95 6.41 -5.81
C PRO A 328 -12.95 7.94 -5.61
N LEU A 329 -14.13 8.56 -5.68
CA LEU A 329 -14.32 9.99 -5.42
C LEU A 329 -14.13 10.38 -3.94
N GLU A 330 -14.53 9.52 -3.01
CA GLU A 330 -14.36 9.78 -1.56
C GLU A 330 -12.88 9.69 -1.16
N VAL A 331 -12.16 8.71 -1.71
CA VAL A 331 -10.71 8.58 -1.53
C VAL A 331 -9.99 9.79 -2.13
N ALA A 332 -10.39 10.21 -3.34
CA ALA A 332 -9.82 11.40 -3.98
C ALA A 332 -10.09 12.69 -3.20
N THR A 333 -11.27 12.87 -2.61
CA THR A 333 -11.58 14.05 -1.79
C THR A 333 -10.86 14.05 -0.44
N ARG A 334 -10.64 12.89 0.17
CA ARG A 334 -9.89 12.79 1.43
C ARG A 334 -8.40 13.09 1.23
N VAL A 335 -7.81 12.52 0.18
CA VAL A 335 -6.42 12.84 -0.23
C VAL A 335 -6.30 14.29 -0.71
N GLY A 336 -7.33 14.82 -1.38
CA GLY A 336 -7.40 16.23 -1.75
C GLY A 336 -7.27 17.18 -0.55
N ARG A 337 -7.83 16.82 0.60
CA ARG A 337 -7.69 17.59 1.85
C ARG A 337 -6.34 17.42 2.52
N SER A 338 -5.65 16.29 2.35
CA SER A 338 -4.33 16.09 2.95
C SER A 338 -3.22 16.81 2.20
N LEU A 339 -3.42 17.18 0.92
CA LEU A 339 -2.44 17.92 0.12
C LEU A 339 -2.01 19.25 0.76
N SER A 340 -2.86 19.88 1.56
CA SER A 340 -2.50 21.10 2.30
C SER A 340 -1.57 20.84 3.50
N ALA A 341 -1.50 19.60 3.99
CA ALA A 341 -0.66 19.24 5.13
C ALA A 341 0.80 18.95 4.75
N GLY A 342 1.06 18.61 3.49
CA GLY A 342 2.39 18.27 2.99
C GLY A 342 2.42 16.98 2.17
N LEU A 343 3.51 16.79 1.41
CA LEU A 343 3.71 15.60 0.58
C LEU A 343 3.84 14.32 1.45
N PRO A 344 4.64 14.27 2.54
CA PRO A 344 4.75 13.07 3.38
C PRO A 344 3.43 12.63 4.01
N GLU A 345 2.67 13.58 4.55
CA GLU A 345 1.36 13.34 5.18
C GLU A 345 0.35 12.82 4.17
N THR A 346 0.38 13.35 2.94
CA THR A 346 -0.46 12.89 1.84
C THR A 346 -0.13 11.47 1.44
N LEU A 347 1.15 11.11 1.33
CA LEU A 347 1.56 9.74 0.98
C LEU A 347 1.21 8.74 2.09
N GLU A 348 1.35 9.12 3.36
CA GLU A 348 0.92 8.28 4.49
C GLU A 348 -0.61 8.10 4.53
N GLU A 349 -1.40 9.12 4.20
CA GLU A 349 -2.86 9.01 4.11
C GLU A 349 -3.29 8.12 2.94
N ILE A 350 -2.64 8.24 1.77
CA ILE A 350 -2.84 7.33 0.63
C ILE A 350 -2.51 5.89 1.05
N ARG A 351 -1.37 5.68 1.71
CA ARG A 351 -0.95 4.37 2.20
C ARG A 351 -1.96 3.77 3.16
N ARG A 352 -2.47 4.54 4.13
CA ARG A 352 -3.48 4.07 5.10
C ARG A 352 -4.81 3.77 4.44
N THR A 353 -5.29 4.67 3.60
CA THR A 353 -6.61 4.56 2.95
C THR A 353 -6.65 3.38 1.99
N LEU A 354 -5.61 3.24 1.16
CA LEU A 354 -5.47 2.10 0.25
C LEU A 354 -4.83 0.88 0.92
N ARG A 355 -4.48 0.93 2.22
CA ARG A 355 -3.79 -0.17 2.93
C ARG A 355 -2.61 -0.75 2.15
N LEU A 356 -1.78 0.13 1.61
CA LEU A 356 -0.58 -0.25 0.87
C LEU A 356 0.59 -0.46 1.86
N PRO A 357 1.55 -1.35 1.58
CA PRO A 357 2.75 -1.51 2.41
C PRO A 357 3.64 -0.28 2.35
N TYR A 358 3.73 0.33 1.17
CA TYR A 358 4.61 1.47 0.88
C TYR A 358 4.01 2.32 -0.24
N VAL A 359 4.16 3.64 -0.13
CA VAL A 359 3.93 4.59 -1.22
C VAL A 359 4.99 5.68 -1.12
N GLY A 360 5.76 5.91 -2.17
CA GLY A 360 6.80 6.94 -2.21
C GLY A 360 6.81 7.69 -3.53
N VAL A 361 7.35 8.90 -3.52
CA VAL A 361 7.61 9.67 -4.73
C VAL A 361 9.11 9.81 -4.92
N VAL A 362 9.57 9.40 -6.10
CA VAL A 362 10.97 9.49 -6.51
C VAL A 362 11.07 10.47 -7.68
N SER A 363 11.92 11.47 -7.57
CA SER A 363 12.24 12.40 -8.67
C SER A 363 13.75 12.44 -8.86
N ASP A 364 14.23 12.37 -10.10
CA ASP A 364 15.66 12.36 -10.45
C ASP A 364 16.51 11.33 -9.66
N GLY A 365 15.89 10.19 -9.32
CA GLY A 365 16.54 9.11 -8.56
C GLY A 365 16.63 9.35 -7.04
N VAL A 366 16.08 10.46 -6.54
CA VAL A 366 16.01 10.79 -5.11
C VAL A 366 14.59 10.60 -4.60
N GLU A 367 14.44 9.91 -3.47
CA GLU A 367 13.17 9.79 -2.76
C GLU A 367 12.84 11.13 -2.08
N LEU A 368 11.78 11.80 -2.52
CA LEU A 368 11.35 13.09 -1.96
C LEU A 368 10.56 12.89 -0.66
N ALA A 369 9.70 11.88 -0.64
CA ALA A 369 8.89 11.50 0.50
C ALA A 369 8.37 10.08 0.34
N ALA A 370 8.12 9.42 1.47
CA ALA A 370 7.53 8.09 1.52
C ALA A 370 6.62 7.91 2.73
N GLY A 371 5.61 7.07 2.56
CA GLY A 371 4.82 6.47 3.63
C GLY A 371 5.10 4.98 3.71
N GLY A 372 5.50 4.51 4.89
CA GLY A 372 5.84 3.10 5.15
C GLY A 372 7.24 2.69 4.66
N GLU A 373 7.52 1.39 4.67
CA GLU A 373 8.81 0.82 4.24
C GLU A 373 8.62 -0.16 3.08
N LEU A 374 9.48 -0.04 2.06
CA LEU A 374 9.44 -0.92 0.89
C LEU A 374 10.05 -2.28 1.22
N THR A 375 9.20 -3.28 1.46
CA THR A 375 9.59 -4.64 1.89
C THR A 375 9.40 -5.71 0.81
N GLY A 376 9.08 -5.33 -0.42
CA GLY A 376 8.72 -6.28 -1.49
C GLY A 376 8.66 -5.67 -2.89
N PRO A 377 8.05 -6.36 -3.88
CA PRO A 377 7.93 -5.86 -5.24
C PRO A 377 7.09 -4.59 -5.29
N SER A 378 7.42 -3.68 -6.21
CA SER A 378 6.74 -2.40 -6.40
C SER A 378 6.13 -2.28 -7.79
N ALA A 379 5.18 -1.36 -7.92
CA ALA A 379 4.68 -0.86 -9.18
C ALA A 379 4.98 0.63 -9.29
N GLU A 380 5.34 1.06 -10.49
CA GLU A 380 5.64 2.46 -10.79
C GLU A 380 4.49 3.07 -11.59
N LEU A 381 4.08 4.27 -11.20
CA LEU A 381 3.17 5.10 -11.96
C LEU A 381 3.87 6.42 -12.33
N PRO A 382 3.87 6.80 -13.61
CA PRO A 382 4.47 8.07 -14.02
C PRO A 382 3.68 9.24 -13.45
N LEU A 383 4.39 10.21 -12.89
CA LEU A 383 3.88 11.55 -12.60
C LEU A 383 4.38 12.50 -13.69
N ALA A 384 3.82 13.72 -13.76
CA ALA A 384 4.35 14.72 -14.69
C ALA A 384 5.78 15.12 -14.30
N GLU A 385 6.07 15.11 -13.00
CA GLU A 385 7.40 15.29 -12.43
C GLU A 385 7.67 14.15 -11.44
N GLY A 386 8.57 13.24 -11.82
CA GLY A 386 8.95 12.06 -11.04
C GLY A 386 8.06 10.83 -11.25
N THR A 387 8.20 9.86 -10.34
CA THR A 387 7.55 8.56 -10.39
C THR A 387 6.95 8.25 -9.02
N LEU A 388 5.67 7.86 -9.01
CA LEU A 388 5.02 7.32 -7.83
C LEU A 388 5.34 5.82 -7.73
N VAL A 389 6.07 5.45 -6.69
CA VAL A 389 6.45 4.06 -6.40
C VAL A 389 5.49 3.50 -5.35
N VAL A 390 4.86 2.39 -5.66
CA VAL A 390 3.84 1.76 -4.79
C VAL A 390 4.28 0.35 -4.45
N GLY A 391 4.40 0.03 -3.16
CA GLY A 391 4.65 -1.33 -2.71
C GLY A 391 3.44 -2.22 -2.97
N LEU A 392 3.67 -3.40 -3.54
CA LEU A 392 2.62 -4.40 -3.77
C LEU A 392 2.35 -5.17 -2.48
N ARG A 393 1.08 -5.45 -2.19
CA ARG A 393 0.71 -6.24 -1.00
C ARG A 393 1.24 -7.67 -1.13
N SER A 394 1.43 -8.35 0.00
CA SER A 394 1.86 -9.75 0.00
C SER A 394 0.89 -10.61 -0.82
N GLY A 395 1.36 -11.18 -1.93
CA GLY A 395 0.58 -11.99 -2.87
C GLY A 395 0.04 -11.24 -4.10
N GLU A 396 0.30 -9.94 -4.26
CA GLU A 396 0.02 -9.18 -5.49
C GLU A 396 1.26 -9.18 -6.40
N SER A 397 1.08 -9.54 -7.67
CA SER A 397 2.12 -9.43 -8.71
C SER A 397 2.02 -8.15 -9.55
N ARG A 398 0.85 -7.49 -9.48
CA ARG A 398 0.53 -6.22 -10.14
C ARG A 398 -0.45 -5.46 -9.25
N LEU A 399 -0.44 -4.13 -9.37
CA LEU A 399 -1.36 -3.25 -8.66
C LEU A 399 -2.83 -3.56 -9.03
N ASP A 400 -3.72 -3.63 -8.04
CA ASP A 400 -5.16 -3.84 -8.24
C ASP A 400 -5.74 -2.77 -9.20
N PRO A 401 -6.58 -3.16 -10.19
CA PRO A 401 -7.14 -2.20 -11.14
C PRO A 401 -7.95 -1.06 -10.51
N ALA A 402 -8.60 -1.29 -9.35
CA ALA A 402 -9.32 -0.25 -8.63
C ALA A 402 -8.35 0.74 -7.98
N ASP A 403 -7.33 0.24 -7.29
CA ASP A 403 -6.29 1.07 -6.67
C ASP A 403 -5.54 1.88 -7.73
N ARG A 404 -5.22 1.26 -8.88
CA ARG A 404 -4.59 1.95 -10.01
C ARG A 404 -5.43 3.11 -10.53
N ARG A 405 -6.76 2.97 -10.64
CA ARG A 405 -7.64 4.06 -11.10
C ARG A 405 -7.60 5.24 -10.13
N VAL A 406 -7.64 4.98 -8.83
CA VAL A 406 -7.55 6.01 -7.80
C VAL A 406 -6.21 6.73 -7.86
N LEU A 407 -5.10 5.99 -7.94
CA LEU A 407 -3.76 6.59 -8.03
C LEU A 407 -3.56 7.40 -9.33
N VAL A 408 -4.13 6.95 -10.45
CA VAL A 408 -4.12 7.73 -11.70
C VAL A 408 -4.92 9.03 -11.55
N LEU A 409 -6.08 9.00 -10.89
CA LEU A 409 -6.86 10.22 -10.56
C LEU A 409 -6.07 11.20 -9.68
N LEU A 410 -5.24 10.67 -8.77
CA LEU A 410 -4.41 11.47 -7.87
C LEU A 410 -3.10 11.97 -8.51
N SER A 411 -2.70 11.44 -9.66
CA SER A 411 -1.42 11.77 -10.30
C SER A 411 -1.25 13.26 -10.61
N GLY A 412 -2.29 13.94 -11.09
CA GLY A 412 -2.27 15.38 -11.37
C GLY A 412 -2.04 16.23 -10.12
N PRO A 413 -2.89 16.10 -9.08
CA PRO A 413 -2.70 16.78 -7.80
C PRO A 413 -1.35 16.47 -7.15
N LEU A 414 -0.91 15.20 -7.15
CA LEU A 414 0.39 14.81 -6.62
C LEU A 414 1.55 15.44 -7.38
N SER A 415 1.48 15.49 -8.72
CA SER A 415 2.51 16.16 -9.53
C SER A 415 2.64 17.64 -9.17
N THR A 416 1.52 18.31 -8.89
CA THR A 416 1.51 19.72 -8.48
C THR A 416 2.16 19.90 -7.10
N ALA A 417 1.86 19.01 -6.15
CA ALA A 417 2.47 19.04 -4.82
C ALA A 417 3.98 18.78 -4.88
N VAL A 418 4.41 17.81 -5.69
CA VAL A 418 5.83 17.51 -5.93
C VAL A 418 6.55 18.72 -6.51
N HIS A 419 6.00 19.34 -7.55
CA HIS A 419 6.57 20.54 -8.15
C HIS A 419 6.71 21.68 -7.12
N ALA A 420 5.66 21.91 -6.31
CA ALA A 420 5.69 22.93 -5.28
C ALA A 420 6.77 22.67 -4.22
N THR A 421 6.93 21.41 -3.76
CA THR A 421 7.99 21.07 -2.80
C THR A 421 9.38 21.25 -3.37
N THR A 422 9.60 20.88 -4.64
CA THR A 422 10.88 21.08 -5.33
C THR A 422 11.21 22.56 -5.48
N LEU A 423 10.24 23.39 -5.88
CA LEU A 423 10.42 24.83 -6.01
C LEU A 423 10.73 25.50 -4.66
N LEU A 424 10.08 25.08 -3.58
CA LEU A 424 10.33 25.61 -2.24
C LEU A 424 11.76 25.31 -1.79
N GLU A 425 12.25 24.08 -2.01
CA GLU A 425 13.63 23.74 -1.65
C GLU A 425 14.65 24.47 -2.54
N GLN A 426 14.39 24.60 -3.84
CA GLN A 426 15.23 25.41 -4.74
C GLN A 426 15.28 26.87 -4.31
N LEU A 427 14.16 27.45 -3.88
CA LEU A 427 14.09 28.82 -3.38
C LEU A 427 14.85 28.97 -2.07
N ARG A 428 14.74 28.00 -1.14
CA ARG A 428 15.49 27.97 0.12
C ARG A 428 17.00 27.95 -0.14
N VAL A 429 17.46 27.02 -0.98
CA VAL A 429 18.88 26.90 -1.38
C VAL A 429 19.37 28.14 -2.10
N SER A 430 18.56 28.74 -2.98
CA SER A 430 18.91 29.99 -3.66
C SER A 430 19.04 31.17 -2.69
N ARG A 431 18.12 31.30 -1.73
CA ARG A 431 18.16 32.34 -0.68
C ARG A 431 19.40 32.20 0.19
N GLU A 432 19.72 30.98 0.62
CA GLU A 432 20.94 30.70 1.40
C GLU A 432 22.21 31.09 0.64
N ARG A 433 22.32 30.69 -0.64
CA ARG A 433 23.47 31.06 -1.50
C ARG A 433 23.59 32.57 -1.68
N LEU A 434 22.48 33.27 -1.84
CA LEU A 434 22.47 34.73 -2.02
C LEU A 434 22.93 35.44 -0.74
N VAL A 435 22.51 34.97 0.44
CA VAL A 435 22.96 35.51 1.73
C VAL A 435 24.47 35.33 1.90
N VAL A 436 24.99 34.12 1.64
CA VAL A 436 26.43 33.84 1.73
C VAL A 436 27.23 34.71 0.75
N ALA A 437 26.81 34.75 -0.53
CA ALA A 437 27.48 35.55 -1.55
C ALA A 437 27.49 37.05 -1.22
N ARG A 438 26.39 37.57 -0.67
CA ARG A 438 26.30 38.98 -0.25
C ARG A 438 27.27 39.29 0.89
N GLU A 439 27.43 38.38 1.84
CA GLU A 439 28.35 38.56 2.97
C GLU A 439 29.81 38.45 2.54
N GLU A 440 30.15 37.53 1.64
CA GLU A 440 31.49 37.43 1.05
C GLU A 440 31.88 38.70 0.29
N GLU A 441 30.99 39.22 -0.55
CA GLU A 441 31.24 40.45 -1.30
C GLU A 441 31.40 41.65 -0.38
N ARG A 442 30.60 41.72 0.69
CA ARG A 442 30.73 42.77 1.72
C ARG A 442 32.09 42.73 2.42
N ARG A 443 32.56 41.54 2.78
CA ARG A 443 33.89 41.34 3.39
C ARG A 443 35.03 41.67 2.43
N ARG A 444 34.86 41.37 1.14
CA ARG A 444 35.81 41.70 0.09
C ARG A 444 35.92 43.22 -0.12
N LEU A 445 34.80 43.90 -0.33
CA LEU A 445 34.75 45.37 -0.50
C LEU A 445 35.39 46.08 0.68
N ARG A 446 35.13 45.61 1.91
CA ARG A 446 35.75 46.18 3.11
C ARG A 446 37.27 46.08 3.07
N ARG A 447 37.84 44.93 2.72
CA ARG A 447 39.30 44.72 2.61
C ARG A 447 39.90 45.60 1.51
N GLU A 448 39.30 45.62 0.32
CA GLU A 448 39.78 46.45 -0.79
C GLU A 448 39.79 47.95 -0.43
N LEU A 449 38.76 48.44 0.28
CA LEU A 449 38.70 49.82 0.75
C LEU A 449 39.70 50.12 1.86
N HIS A 450 39.85 49.21 2.83
CA HIS A 450 40.74 49.39 3.99
C HIS A 450 42.22 49.32 3.60
N ASP A 451 42.60 48.30 2.83
CA ASP A 451 43.99 48.03 2.47
C ASP A 451 44.44 48.86 1.25
N GLY A 452 43.49 49.22 0.37
CA GLY A 452 43.77 49.99 -0.85
C GLY A 452 43.68 51.50 -0.65
N LEU A 453 42.47 52.03 -0.43
CA LEU A 453 42.25 53.48 -0.43
C LEU A 453 42.75 54.18 0.83
N GLY A 454 42.70 53.51 1.99
CA GLY A 454 43.13 54.09 3.27
C GLY A 454 44.59 54.55 3.27
N PRO A 455 45.56 53.66 2.99
CA PRO A 455 46.98 54.02 2.90
C PRO A 455 47.29 55.03 1.80
N LEU A 456 46.67 54.91 0.62
CA LEU A 456 46.86 55.84 -0.50
C LEU A 456 46.46 57.27 -0.12
N LEU A 457 45.27 57.46 0.45
CA LEU A 457 44.80 58.78 0.89
C LEU A 457 45.64 59.33 2.05
N THR A 458 46.10 58.46 2.95
CA THR A 458 47.02 58.85 4.03
C THR A 458 48.36 59.33 3.45
N GLY A 459 48.87 58.66 2.41
CA GLY A 459 50.05 59.08 1.66
C GLY A 459 49.88 60.45 1.01
N VAL A 460 48.74 60.70 0.34
CA VAL A 460 48.43 62.02 -0.26
C VAL A 460 48.38 63.12 0.80
N ALA A 461 47.78 62.86 1.96
CA ALA A 461 47.75 63.80 3.07
C ALA A 461 49.17 64.13 3.57
N LEU A 462 50.01 63.09 3.74
CA LEU A 462 51.39 63.25 4.18
C LEU A 462 52.24 64.02 3.14
N SER A 463 52.06 63.75 1.84
CA SER A 463 52.71 64.49 0.76
C SER A 463 52.28 65.96 0.69
N ALA A 464 51.01 66.26 1.00
CA ALA A 464 50.54 67.63 1.11
C ALA A 464 51.15 68.35 2.34
N ASP A 465 51.27 67.65 3.47
CA ASP A 465 51.91 68.17 4.68
C ASP A 465 53.42 68.41 4.47
N THR A 466 54.13 67.51 3.79
CA THR A 466 55.55 67.72 3.46
C THR A 466 55.75 68.86 2.48
N ALA A 467 54.91 68.99 1.44
CA ALA A 467 54.95 70.11 0.51
C ALA A 467 54.68 71.45 1.22
N ALA A 468 53.75 71.49 2.16
CA ALA A 468 53.47 72.67 2.97
C ALA A 468 54.66 73.06 3.86
N ASN A 469 55.32 72.08 4.48
CA ASN A 469 56.50 72.30 5.31
C ASN A 469 57.72 72.78 4.49
N LEU A 470 57.92 72.25 3.29
CA LEU A 470 59.02 72.63 2.39
C LEU A 470 58.83 74.02 1.76
N ALA A 471 57.60 74.45 1.53
CA ALA A 471 57.30 75.77 0.95
C ALA A 471 57.70 76.93 1.90
N GLY A 472 57.74 76.68 3.21
CA GLY A 472 58.21 77.63 4.23
C GLY A 472 57.32 78.88 4.43
N PRO A 473 57.66 79.77 5.38
CA PRO A 473 56.86 80.95 5.71
C PRO A 473 56.81 82.04 4.62
N ALA A 474 57.70 81.98 3.62
CA ALA A 474 57.80 82.96 2.52
C ALA A 474 57.05 82.53 1.25
N ALA A 475 56.27 81.44 1.31
CA ALA A 475 55.52 80.94 0.16
C ALA A 475 54.39 81.88 -0.29
N ASN A 476 54.12 81.86 -1.60
CA ASN A 476 52.99 82.58 -2.21
C ASN A 476 51.67 82.20 -1.52
N PRO A 477 50.86 83.15 -1.03
CA PRO A 477 49.58 82.89 -0.36
C PRO A 477 48.64 81.96 -1.14
N ALA A 478 48.66 82.04 -2.47
CA ALA A 478 47.86 81.17 -3.34
C ALA A 478 48.30 79.70 -3.26
N LEU A 479 49.60 79.42 -3.13
CA LEU A 479 50.14 78.06 -2.98
C LEU A 479 49.75 77.48 -1.61
N THR A 480 49.89 78.27 -0.54
CA THR A 480 49.50 77.86 0.82
C THR A 480 48.01 77.57 0.92
N ALA A 481 47.16 78.40 0.29
CA ALA A 481 45.72 78.15 0.23
C ALA A 481 45.37 76.86 -0.52
N ARG A 482 46.06 76.57 -1.64
CA ARG A 482 45.85 75.33 -2.42
C ARG A 482 46.30 74.08 -1.67
N LEU A 483 47.43 74.12 -0.97
CA LEU A 483 47.90 72.99 -0.14
C LEU A 483 46.96 72.75 1.06
N SER A 484 46.46 73.82 1.68
CA SER A 484 45.45 73.71 2.75
C SER A 484 44.15 73.08 2.25
N ALA A 485 43.70 73.44 1.04
CA ALA A 485 42.53 72.85 0.40
C ALA A 485 42.75 71.34 0.13
N VAL A 486 43.88 70.95 -0.47
CA VAL A 486 44.22 69.53 -0.71
C VAL A 486 44.23 68.73 0.59
N ARG A 487 44.78 69.29 1.67
CA ARG A 487 44.77 68.66 2.99
C ARG A 487 43.35 68.49 3.54
N SER A 488 42.52 69.53 3.42
CA SER A 488 41.12 69.51 3.86
C SER A 488 40.30 68.47 3.08
N ASP A 489 40.45 68.45 1.76
CA ASP A 489 39.75 67.52 0.86
C ASP A 489 40.18 66.08 1.13
N THR A 490 41.49 65.84 1.31
CA THR A 490 42.01 64.50 1.62
C THR A 490 41.54 64.02 2.99
N ARG A 491 41.51 64.90 4.00
CA ARG A 491 41.00 64.55 5.34
C ARG A 491 39.50 64.23 5.29
N SER A 492 38.74 64.97 4.49
CA SER A 492 37.31 64.72 4.27
C SER A 492 37.09 63.39 3.55
N ALA A 493 37.90 63.08 2.52
CA ALA A 493 37.87 61.80 1.82
C ALA A 493 38.22 60.61 2.74
N ILE A 494 39.22 60.74 3.62
CA ILE A 494 39.56 59.71 4.61
C ILE A 494 38.40 59.48 5.58
N GLN A 495 37.74 60.54 6.04
CA GLN A 495 36.57 60.43 6.92
C GLN A 495 35.41 59.72 6.21
N GLU A 496 35.19 60.03 4.94
CA GLU A 496 34.12 59.42 4.13
C GLU A 496 34.40 57.93 3.85
N VAL A 497 35.64 57.56 3.51
CA VAL A 497 36.04 56.15 3.35
C VAL A 497 35.90 55.39 4.67
N ARG A 498 36.33 55.96 5.80
CA ARG A 498 36.12 55.35 7.12
C ARG A 498 34.63 55.14 7.42
N ARG A 499 33.80 56.13 7.12
CA ARG A 499 32.33 56.02 7.26
C ARG A 499 31.75 54.88 6.40
N ILE A 500 32.25 54.69 5.17
CA ILE A 500 31.83 53.59 4.29
C ILE A 500 32.31 52.24 4.83
N VAL A 501 33.57 52.12 5.26
CA VAL A 501 34.15 50.90 5.84
C VAL A 501 33.42 50.51 7.14
N ASP A 502 33.17 51.46 8.03
CA ASP A 502 32.39 51.25 9.25
C ASP A 502 30.96 50.80 8.93
N ASN A 503 30.39 51.29 7.82
CA ASN A 503 29.12 50.84 7.28
C ASN A 503 29.16 49.42 6.69
N LEU A 504 30.33 48.90 6.34
CA LEU A 504 30.52 47.52 5.91
C LEU A 504 30.82 46.55 7.07
N GLY A 505 31.31 47.01 8.23
CA GLY A 505 31.51 46.17 9.43
C GLY A 505 32.71 46.62 10.28
N SER A 506 32.85 46.11 11.52
CA SER A 506 33.98 46.43 12.41
C SER A 506 35.02 45.30 12.44
N PRO A 507 36.33 45.56 12.26
CA PRO A 507 37.38 44.54 12.31
C PRO A 507 37.45 43.81 13.65
N ALA A 508 37.30 44.53 14.77
CA ALA A 508 37.34 43.93 16.10
C ALA A 508 36.17 42.95 16.33
N LEU A 509 35.02 43.19 15.69
CA LEU A 509 33.87 42.30 15.75
C LEU A 509 34.17 40.97 15.05
N ASP A 510 34.78 41.02 13.87
CA ASP A 510 35.05 39.83 13.06
C ASP A 510 36.18 38.96 13.63
N GLU A 511 37.15 39.55 14.33
CA GLU A 511 38.33 38.84 14.85
C GLU A 511 38.18 38.37 16.31
N LEU A 512 37.45 39.13 17.13
CA LEU A 512 37.40 38.94 18.59
C LEU A 512 35.98 38.67 19.12
N GLY A 513 34.96 38.82 18.27
CA GLY A 513 33.56 38.66 18.63
C GLY A 513 32.96 39.85 19.39
N LEU A 514 31.62 39.85 19.50
CA LEU A 514 30.82 40.96 20.04
C LEU A 514 31.30 41.51 21.38
N VAL A 515 31.48 40.63 22.37
CA VAL A 515 31.77 41.02 23.75
C VAL A 515 33.11 41.75 23.83
N GLU A 516 34.14 41.20 23.18
CA GLU A 516 35.48 41.76 23.24
C GLU A 516 35.59 43.04 22.39
N ALA A 517 34.92 43.08 21.23
CA ALA A 517 34.83 44.28 20.42
C ALA A 517 34.16 45.45 21.19
N LEU A 518 33.15 45.17 22.02
CA LEU A 518 32.50 46.17 22.86
C LEU A 518 33.36 46.59 24.05
N ARG A 519 34.12 45.68 24.67
CA ARG A 519 35.10 46.04 25.71
C ARG A 519 36.16 46.99 25.17
N ILE A 520 36.74 46.67 24.02
CA ILE A 520 37.70 47.55 23.33
C ILE A 520 37.08 48.92 23.06
N ARG A 521 35.83 48.94 22.58
CA ARG A 521 35.12 50.20 22.31
C ARG A 521 34.86 51.02 23.58
N ALA A 522 34.41 50.37 24.66
CA ALA A 522 34.21 51.00 25.96
C ALA A 522 35.53 51.59 26.52
N ASP A 523 36.63 50.86 26.35
CA ASP A 523 37.95 51.29 26.80
C ASP A 523 38.49 52.52 26.04
N GLN A 524 38.21 52.61 24.74
CA GLN A 524 38.56 53.78 23.92
C GLN A 524 37.80 55.05 24.34
N LEU A 525 36.71 54.91 25.11
CA LEU A 525 35.79 55.97 25.47
C LEU A 525 35.95 56.45 26.93
N LYS A 526 37.04 56.07 27.61
CA LYS A 526 37.34 56.43 29.02
C LYS A 526 37.47 57.93 29.31
N ARG A 527 37.55 58.79 28.28
CA ARG A 527 37.64 60.26 28.43
C ARG A 527 36.55 60.95 27.62
N ARG A 528 35.78 61.82 28.28
CA ARG A 528 34.81 62.71 27.65
C ARG A 528 35.52 63.81 26.87
N SER A 529 34.78 64.45 25.95
CA SER A 529 35.25 65.59 25.15
C SER A 529 35.61 66.82 26.01
N ASP A 530 35.11 66.89 27.24
CA ASP A 530 35.35 67.93 28.25
C ASP A 530 36.49 67.59 29.23
N GLY A 531 37.16 66.45 29.04
CA GLY A 531 38.28 65.99 29.88
C GLY A 531 37.89 65.19 31.12
N ALA A 532 36.60 65.04 31.44
CA ALA A 532 36.15 64.24 32.57
C ALA A 532 36.20 62.73 32.29
N ALA A 533 36.44 61.92 33.33
CA ALA A 533 36.51 60.47 33.23
C ALA A 533 35.11 59.84 33.12
N LEU A 534 34.93 58.90 32.18
CA LEU A 534 33.74 58.07 32.05
C LEU A 534 34.09 56.62 32.40
N ARG A 535 33.37 56.02 33.36
CA ARG A 535 33.51 54.60 33.68
C ARG A 535 32.56 53.78 32.81
N ALA A 536 33.09 53.13 31.77
CA ALA A 536 32.33 52.22 30.92
C ALA A 536 32.60 50.76 31.31
N ALA A 537 31.55 50.00 31.64
CA ALA A 537 31.63 48.58 31.95
C ALA A 537 30.81 47.76 30.95
N VAL A 538 31.29 46.57 30.60
CA VAL A 538 30.61 45.60 29.74
C VAL A 538 30.44 44.30 30.52
N GLU A 539 29.19 43.98 30.86
CA GLU A 539 28.78 42.73 31.49
C GLU A 539 28.13 41.84 30.43
N ALA A 540 28.62 40.61 30.28
CA ALA A 540 28.05 39.66 29.35
C ALA A 540 28.08 38.26 29.96
N ASP A 541 26.94 37.57 29.91
CA ASP A 541 26.88 36.13 30.16
C ASP A 541 27.53 35.35 29.00
N PRO A 542 27.86 34.06 29.16
CA PRO A 542 28.33 33.23 28.05
C PRO A 542 27.29 33.20 26.91
N LEU A 543 27.59 33.87 25.79
CA LEU A 543 26.68 33.96 24.65
C LEU A 543 26.81 32.71 23.75
N PRO A 544 25.69 32.18 23.21
CA PRO A 544 25.74 31.15 22.18
C PRO A 544 26.31 31.71 20.86
N PRO A 545 26.65 30.87 19.88
CA PRO A 545 27.04 31.34 18.54
C PRO A 545 25.94 32.21 17.93
N LEU A 546 26.26 33.48 17.68
CA LEU A 546 25.30 34.45 17.14
C LEU A 546 25.35 34.48 15.60
N PRO A 547 24.21 34.67 14.91
CA PRO A 547 24.23 35.00 13.50
C PRO A 547 25.02 36.29 13.25
N PRO A 548 25.87 36.39 12.21
CA PRO A 548 26.70 37.57 11.95
C PRO A 548 25.91 38.88 11.84
N ALA A 549 24.68 38.81 11.32
CA ALA A 549 23.78 39.95 11.21
C ALA A 549 23.33 40.48 12.59
N VAL A 550 23.03 39.57 13.54
CA VAL A 550 22.64 39.89 14.93
C VAL A 550 23.85 40.48 15.66
N GLU A 551 25.01 39.86 15.52
CA GLU A 551 26.26 40.30 16.12
C GLU A 551 26.62 41.73 15.71
N GLN A 552 26.52 42.02 14.40
CA GLN A 552 26.78 43.34 13.86
C GLN A 552 25.75 44.39 14.27
N ALA A 553 24.47 44.01 14.33
CA ALA A 553 23.43 44.92 14.79
C ALA A 553 23.63 45.31 16.26
N ALA A 554 23.87 44.33 17.13
CA ALA A 554 24.15 44.56 18.55
C ALA A 554 25.37 45.47 18.74
N TYR A 555 26.47 45.19 18.03
CA TYR A 555 27.69 46.01 18.10
C TYR A 555 27.44 47.48 17.75
N ARG A 556 26.67 47.73 16.67
CA ARG A 556 26.36 49.10 16.22
C ARG A 556 25.43 49.83 17.18
N ILE A 557 24.41 49.15 17.67
CA ILE A 557 23.45 49.72 18.62
C ILE A 557 24.19 50.15 19.89
N ALA A 558 25.01 49.27 20.45
CA ALA A 558 25.80 49.59 21.64
C ALA A 558 26.82 50.71 21.36
N THR A 559 27.47 50.72 20.19
CA THR A 559 28.42 51.80 19.81
C THR A 559 27.73 53.16 19.67
N GLU A 560 26.55 53.20 19.05
CA GLU A 560 25.75 54.42 18.90
C GLU A 560 25.24 54.90 20.26
N ALA A 561 24.77 53.98 21.11
CA ALA A 561 24.35 54.29 22.48
C ALA A 561 25.51 54.88 23.31
N LEU A 562 26.69 54.25 23.31
CA LEU A 562 27.89 54.76 23.98
C LEU A 562 28.30 56.15 23.45
N THR A 563 28.17 56.38 22.15
CA THR A 563 28.46 57.68 21.53
C THR A 563 27.48 58.75 22.00
N ASN A 564 26.19 58.41 22.11
CA ASN A 564 25.15 59.30 22.62
C ASN A 564 25.37 59.66 24.10
N VAL A 565 25.80 58.71 24.93
CA VAL A 565 26.17 58.97 26.35
C VAL A 565 27.24 60.05 26.45
N ILE A 566 28.32 59.93 25.67
CA ILE A 566 29.42 60.90 25.68
C ILE A 566 28.97 62.28 25.23
N ARG A 567 28.17 62.35 24.17
CA ARG A 567 27.75 63.62 23.56
C ARG A 567 26.64 64.32 24.34
N HIS A 568 25.76 63.57 25.00
CA HIS A 568 24.48 64.11 25.45
C HIS A 568 24.17 63.92 26.94
N SER A 569 24.67 62.89 27.61
CA SER A 569 24.10 62.53 28.93
C SER A 569 24.78 63.17 30.15
N ARG A 570 26.00 63.71 30.02
CA ARG A 570 26.83 64.13 31.18
C ARG A 570 27.04 63.02 32.25
N ALA A 571 26.86 61.76 31.87
CA ALA A 571 27.08 60.61 32.74
C ALA A 571 28.54 60.50 33.22
N SER A 572 28.70 59.97 34.42
CA SER A 572 29.95 59.53 35.04
C SER A 572 30.19 58.03 34.85
N SER A 573 29.13 57.26 34.61
CA SER A 573 29.18 55.82 34.36
C SER A 573 28.19 55.35 33.30
N VAL A 574 28.59 54.32 32.56
CA VAL A 574 27.73 53.60 31.61
C VAL A 574 27.99 52.09 31.70
N LEU A 575 26.91 51.32 31.69
CA LEU A 575 26.92 49.86 31.73
C LEU A 575 26.28 49.31 30.46
N VAL A 576 26.99 48.42 29.77
CA VAL A 576 26.46 47.61 28.67
C VAL A 576 26.26 46.20 29.18
N ARG A 577 25.03 45.68 29.14
CA ARG A 577 24.68 44.32 29.54
C ARG A 577 24.22 43.50 28.33
N LEU A 578 24.79 42.31 28.17
CA LEU A 578 24.41 41.34 27.14
C LEU A 578 24.01 40.02 27.78
N HIS A 579 22.83 39.51 27.40
CA HIS A 579 22.38 38.16 27.76
C HIS A 579 21.59 37.55 26.60
N ALA A 580 21.56 36.23 26.50
CA ALA A 580 20.81 35.51 25.46
C ALA A 580 19.89 34.47 26.10
N ASP A 581 18.66 34.41 25.61
CA ASP A 581 17.65 33.42 26.02
C ASP A 581 16.88 32.88 24.80
N ASP A 582 15.80 32.13 25.03
CA ASP A 582 14.97 31.53 23.97
C ASP A 582 14.29 32.59 23.06
N THR A 583 14.19 33.85 23.50
CA THR A 583 13.57 34.93 22.73
C THR A 583 14.58 35.69 21.86
N GLY A 584 15.86 35.66 22.21
CA GLY A 584 16.92 36.26 21.42
C GLY A 584 18.08 36.81 22.24
N LEU A 585 18.91 37.62 21.58
CA LEU A 585 19.98 38.41 22.22
C LEU A 585 19.39 39.71 22.76
N HIS A 586 19.54 39.92 24.06
CA HIS A 586 19.16 41.14 24.75
C HIS A 586 20.37 42.02 25.00
N CYS A 587 20.24 43.30 24.66
CA CYS A 587 21.26 44.32 24.83
C CYS A 587 20.68 45.50 25.60
N GLU A 588 21.25 45.76 26.78
CA GLU A 588 20.88 46.88 27.64
C GLU A 588 22.05 47.86 27.76
N ILE A 589 21.80 49.16 27.59
CA ILE A 589 22.77 50.22 27.85
C ILE A 589 22.16 51.19 28.86
N LEU A 590 22.83 51.35 30.01
CA LEU A 590 22.36 52.12 31.15
C LEU A 590 23.39 53.19 31.51
N ASP A 591 23.00 54.45 31.60
CA ASP A 591 23.89 55.55 32.03
C ASP A 591 23.30 56.35 33.20
N ASP A 592 24.18 56.97 34.00
CA ASP A 592 23.82 57.76 35.19
C ASP A 592 23.69 59.28 34.93
N GLY A 593 23.48 59.65 33.66
CA GLY A 593 23.43 61.03 33.21
C GLY A 593 22.14 61.80 33.57
N VAL A 594 22.12 63.08 33.23
CA VAL A 594 21.00 63.99 33.56
C VAL A 594 19.85 63.77 32.57
N GLY A 595 18.86 62.97 32.94
CA GLY A 595 17.86 62.42 32.01
C GLY A 595 16.39 62.59 32.41
N THR A 596 15.93 63.74 32.90
CA THR A 596 14.50 63.92 33.31
C THR A 596 13.58 64.56 32.27
N SER A 597 14.04 64.81 31.04
CA SER A 597 13.20 65.35 29.96
C SER A 597 12.95 64.33 28.85
N VAL A 598 11.80 64.44 28.17
CA VAL A 598 11.43 63.57 27.04
C VAL A 598 12.50 63.66 25.94
N TRP A 599 13.10 62.52 25.59
CA TRP A 599 14.14 62.47 24.55
C TRP A 599 13.52 62.74 23.19
N ARG A 600 14.09 63.69 22.43
CA ARG A 600 13.72 63.90 21.03
C ARG A 600 14.51 62.93 20.16
N PRO A 601 13.86 62.08 19.34
CA PRO A 601 14.56 61.16 18.45
C PRO A 601 15.43 61.92 17.44
N GLY A 602 16.75 61.80 17.58
CA GLY A 602 17.71 62.22 16.55
C GLY A 602 18.04 61.10 15.58
N VAL A 603 18.98 61.36 14.65
CA VAL A 603 19.43 60.40 13.63
C VAL A 603 19.95 59.10 14.25
N GLY A 604 20.65 59.18 15.39
CA GLY A 604 21.17 58.00 16.11
C GLY A 604 20.08 57.07 16.65
N ILE A 605 19.04 57.62 17.28
CA ILE A 605 17.92 56.83 17.83
C ILE A 605 17.07 56.24 16.70
N ALA A 606 16.86 56.98 15.62
CA ALA A 606 16.18 56.46 14.43
C ALA A 606 16.94 55.29 13.80
N GLY A 607 18.27 55.41 13.64
CA GLY A 607 19.11 54.36 13.09
C GLY A 607 19.19 53.11 13.96
N MET A 608 19.16 53.25 15.29
CA MET A 608 19.06 52.10 16.20
C MET A 608 17.72 51.37 16.01
N ARG A 609 16.59 52.09 15.97
CA ARG A 609 15.26 51.49 15.78
C ARG A 609 15.12 50.79 14.43
N GLU A 610 15.60 51.41 13.35
CA GLU A 610 15.56 50.83 12.01
C GLU A 610 16.33 49.51 11.95
N ARG A 611 17.53 49.46 12.55
CA ARG A 611 18.38 48.27 12.55
C ARG A 611 17.78 47.12 13.36
N VAL A 612 17.09 47.43 14.46
CA VAL A 612 16.34 46.44 15.23
C VAL A 612 15.14 45.91 14.44
N ALA A 613 14.40 46.80 13.78
CA ALA A 613 13.26 46.43 12.95
C ALA A 613 13.65 45.53 11.76
N GLN A 614 14.81 45.77 11.14
CA GLN A 614 15.34 44.93 10.04
C GLN A 614 15.58 43.47 10.45
N LEU A 615 15.83 43.22 11.74
CA LEU A 615 16.01 41.87 12.28
C LEU A 615 14.74 41.33 12.96
N GLY A 616 13.61 42.04 12.90
CA GLY A 616 12.38 41.63 13.58
C GLY A 616 12.44 41.73 15.11
N GLY A 617 13.36 42.53 15.65
CA GLY A 617 13.53 42.73 17.09
C GLY A 617 12.66 43.84 17.69
N SER A 618 12.82 44.09 18.99
CA SER A 618 12.16 45.18 19.71
C SER A 618 13.16 46.15 20.34
N CYS A 619 12.82 47.44 20.37
CA CYS A 619 13.72 48.51 20.84
C CYS A 619 12.94 49.52 21.70
N ALA A 620 13.38 49.70 22.94
CA ALA A 620 12.93 50.73 23.85
C ALA A 620 14.11 51.67 24.17
N VAL A 621 13.89 52.97 24.00
CA VAL A 621 14.91 54.01 24.23
C VAL A 621 14.25 55.15 24.97
N GLY A 622 14.77 55.52 26.14
CA GLY A 622 14.19 56.61 26.91
C GLY A 622 14.90 56.92 28.23
N PRO A 623 14.40 57.92 28.95
CA PRO A 623 14.87 58.23 30.29
C PRO A 623 14.47 57.13 31.29
N SER A 624 15.34 56.88 32.27
CA SER A 624 15.11 55.96 33.38
C SER A 624 15.24 56.68 34.72
N ALA A 625 14.85 56.03 35.81
CA ALA A 625 14.95 56.61 37.17
C ALA A 625 16.39 56.97 37.59
N ARG A 626 17.40 56.43 36.89
CA ARG A 626 18.83 56.64 37.20
C ARG A 626 19.58 57.42 36.13
N GLY A 627 18.96 57.72 34.98
CA GLY A 627 19.59 58.42 33.87
C GLY A 627 18.99 58.02 32.52
N GLY A 628 19.78 57.48 31.61
CA GLY A 628 19.32 56.99 30.30
C GLY A 628 19.30 55.47 30.19
N GLU A 629 18.38 54.95 29.37
CA GLU A 629 18.24 53.52 29.11
C GLU A 629 17.96 53.22 27.63
N VAL A 630 18.69 52.25 27.09
CA VAL A 630 18.43 51.60 25.80
C VAL A 630 18.28 50.11 26.05
N ARG A 631 17.12 49.53 25.70
CA ARG A 631 16.86 48.09 25.75
C ARG A 631 16.48 47.58 24.38
N VAL A 632 17.17 46.54 23.92
CA VAL A 632 16.95 45.92 22.62
C VAL A 632 16.91 44.41 22.76
N CYS A 633 15.98 43.77 22.05
CA CYS A 633 15.93 42.32 21.86
C CYS A 633 16.04 41.99 20.36
N LEU A 634 16.99 41.12 19.99
CA LEU A 634 17.26 40.68 18.62
C LEU A 634 17.07 39.16 18.49
N PRO A 635 16.16 38.65 17.64
CA PRO A 635 15.93 37.22 17.49
C PRO A 635 17.15 36.53 16.85
N MET A 636 17.49 35.33 17.35
CA MET A 636 18.65 34.54 16.89
C MET A 636 18.31 33.57 15.73
N ALA A 637 17.02 33.33 15.48
CA ALA A 637 16.55 32.64 14.27
C ALA A 637 16.17 33.69 13.22
N LEU A 638 16.94 33.77 12.13
CA LEU A 638 16.58 34.61 10.99
C LEU A 638 15.36 33.99 10.28
N VAL A 639 14.29 34.78 10.11
CA VAL A 639 13.05 34.38 9.40
C VAL A 639 13.24 34.38 7.88
#